data_AF-A0A948FF89-F1
#
_entry.id   AF-A0A948FF89-F1
#
_cell.length_a   1.000
_cell.length_b   1.000
_cell.length_c   1.000
_cell.angle_alpha   90.00
_cell.angle_beta   90.00
_cell.angle_gamma   90.00
#
_symmetry.space_group_name_H-M   'P 1'
#
loop_
_entity.id
_entity.type
_entity.pdbx_description
1 polymer ?
#
loop_
_entity_poly.entity_id
_entity_poly.type
_entity_poly.pdbx_seq_one_letter_code
_entity_poly.pdbx_strand_id
1 'polypeptide(L)'
;KEAKARIKINELLQNSGWRFFDDKKGKANIVLENNAKITKQIIDEFGNDFEKTRKGFIDFLLLDEKSFPFVVLEAKSEDKDPLDGKEQARRYAQSQNVRFVILSNGNLHYFWDLERGNPTVITTFPTYESLKHLESFKPSFSTLSEEKIESDYIVQTQNPNYQKDPRWIDEKQRTDFIKEQDLKFLRPYQLASIYALQNSAKKGNDRYLFEMATGTGKTLVSAGVIKLFLKTGNAKRILFLVDRLELEDQAYKNFKKILHNDFTSVIYKENRDDWRKAEIVVSTVQSLSFDNKYKKLFSPTDFDLIISDEAHRSIGGNSRAVFEYFVGYKLGLTATPKDYLKNIDPQKISEKDPRAWERRQLLDTYTTFGCPSGEPTFRYSFLDGVKDGYLVNPVVADARTEITTELLSEKGYSLMVENEEGTEEEQIFFQKDFERKFFSEKTNQIFCKTFLENALKDPISGEIGKSIIFCVSQKHASKIAQVLNQFADHLWPGKYNSDFAVQVTSNIPDSQQFTINYSNNNLNGQTKWLAGYKSSKTRICVTVGMMTTGYDCQDIMNLCLMRPIFSPTDFIQIKGRGTRKYTFNYKDTDNEQIKAEKDTFKLFDFFANCEYFEEKYNYDQVLKLPIKVGTGPGGDGPIDIDEVSVFNPDPLKTFSEKAVGLAGMKVDWKFFEKFEHVVKNDPVAKQKYEQGDVKGAEEYVKT
;
A
#
# COMPACT_ATOMS: atom_id res chain seq x y z
N LYS A 1 18.91 36.50 -3.74
CA LYS A 1 18.29 35.20 -3.38
C LYS A 1 17.32 34.72 -4.44
N GLU A 2 16.44 35.59 -4.97
CA GLU A 2 15.57 35.28 -6.11
C GLU A 2 16.34 34.78 -7.37
N ALA A 3 17.53 35.32 -7.62
CA ALA A 3 18.40 34.86 -8.72
C ALA A 3 18.78 33.36 -8.65
N LYS A 4 18.93 32.77 -7.44
CA LYS A 4 19.24 31.33 -7.30
C LYS A 4 18.05 30.45 -7.65
N ALA A 5 16.84 30.85 -7.23
CA ALA A 5 15.60 30.19 -7.62
C ALA A 5 15.42 30.21 -9.14
N ARG A 6 15.64 31.38 -9.77
CA ARG A 6 15.54 31.53 -11.23
C ARG A 6 16.51 30.64 -12.00
N ILE A 7 17.76 30.44 -11.53
CA ILE A 7 18.71 29.53 -12.17
C ILE A 7 18.16 28.09 -12.20
N LYS A 8 17.66 27.59 -11.07
CA LYS A 8 17.05 26.25 -10.99
C LYS A 8 15.82 26.13 -11.91
N ILE A 9 14.98 27.16 -11.94
CA ILE A 9 13.80 27.22 -12.83
C ILE A 9 14.21 27.16 -14.30
N ASN A 10 15.26 27.89 -14.69
CA ASN A 10 15.76 27.88 -16.07
C ASN A 10 16.26 26.50 -16.48
N GLU A 11 17.01 25.82 -15.60
CA GLU A 11 17.45 24.43 -15.84
C GLU A 11 16.26 23.48 -16.00
N LEU A 12 15.24 23.61 -15.17
CA LEU A 12 14.01 22.79 -15.26
C LEU A 12 13.23 23.05 -16.56
N LEU A 13 13.13 24.31 -17.01
CA LEU A 13 12.52 24.68 -18.28
C LEU A 13 13.28 24.06 -19.47
N GLN A 14 14.60 24.19 -19.50
CA GLN A 14 15.45 23.61 -20.54
C GLN A 14 15.36 22.08 -20.56
N ASN A 15 15.42 21.44 -19.41
CA ASN A 15 15.27 19.98 -19.28
C ASN A 15 13.91 19.48 -19.78
N SER A 16 12.88 20.34 -19.74
CA SER A 16 11.53 20.04 -20.21
C SER A 16 11.29 20.47 -21.67
N GLY A 17 12.36 20.87 -22.37
CA GLY A 17 12.34 21.19 -23.80
C GLY A 17 11.90 22.63 -24.15
N TRP A 18 11.71 23.49 -23.15
CA TRP A 18 11.44 24.91 -23.37
C TRP A 18 12.75 25.66 -23.69
N ARG A 19 12.68 26.62 -24.62
CA ARG A 19 13.84 27.24 -25.25
C ARG A 19 13.86 28.75 -25.04
N PHE A 20 14.91 29.23 -24.39
CA PHE A 20 15.19 30.67 -24.23
C PHE A 20 15.71 31.32 -25.51
N PHE A 21 16.39 30.54 -26.35
CA PHE A 21 17.01 31.00 -27.59
C PHE A 21 16.71 30.03 -28.72
N ASP A 22 16.78 30.51 -29.95
CA ASP A 22 16.71 29.67 -31.14
C ASP A 22 17.87 28.66 -31.12
N ASP A 23 17.55 27.39 -31.39
CA ASP A 23 18.53 26.33 -31.49
C ASP A 23 18.24 25.40 -32.68
N LYS A 24 19.04 24.33 -32.83
CA LYS A 24 18.86 23.35 -33.91
C LYS A 24 17.52 22.59 -33.82
N LYS A 25 16.84 22.61 -32.67
CA LYS A 25 15.58 21.91 -32.41
C LYS A 25 14.36 22.82 -32.61
N GLY A 26 14.52 24.14 -32.63
CA GLY A 26 13.46 25.09 -32.98
C GLY A 26 13.70 26.51 -32.50
N LYS A 27 12.73 27.39 -32.76
CA LYS A 27 12.75 28.77 -32.26
C LYS A 27 12.54 28.84 -30.75
N ALA A 28 13.00 29.93 -30.14
CA ALA A 28 12.72 30.31 -28.76
C ALA A 28 11.20 30.34 -28.52
N ASN A 29 10.77 29.78 -27.40
CA ASN A 29 9.35 29.71 -27.03
C ASN A 29 9.14 30.08 -25.55
N ILE A 30 10.06 30.87 -24.99
CA ILE A 30 9.97 31.47 -23.66
C ILE A 30 10.06 32.99 -23.84
N VAL A 31 9.10 33.72 -23.28
CA VAL A 31 9.13 35.18 -23.17
C VAL A 31 9.31 35.54 -21.70
N LEU A 32 10.35 36.30 -21.40
CA LEU A 32 10.65 36.78 -20.05
C LEU A 32 9.97 38.14 -19.81
N GLU A 33 9.48 38.34 -18.58
CA GLU A 33 8.99 39.64 -18.09
C GLU A 33 7.95 40.31 -19.02
N ASN A 34 6.99 39.51 -19.51
CA ASN A 34 5.97 40.01 -20.44
C ASN A 34 4.98 40.95 -19.73
N ASN A 35 4.60 42.05 -20.39
CA ASN A 35 3.65 43.03 -19.86
C ASN A 35 2.20 42.50 -19.91
N ALA A 36 1.57 42.26 -18.77
CA ALA A 36 0.15 41.94 -18.70
C ALA A 36 -0.70 43.22 -18.50
N LYS A 37 -1.60 43.53 -19.45
CA LYS A 37 -2.62 44.57 -19.27
C LYS A 37 -3.79 43.99 -18.47
N ILE A 38 -3.88 44.33 -17.18
CA ILE A 38 -5.02 43.96 -16.32
C ILE A 38 -6.16 44.95 -16.59
N THR A 39 -7.32 44.48 -17.03
CA THR A 39 -8.49 45.31 -17.36
C THR A 39 -9.28 45.71 -16.12
N LYS A 40 -9.95 46.87 -16.19
CA LYS A 40 -10.70 47.47 -15.06
C LYS A 40 -11.86 46.57 -14.58
N GLN A 41 -12.53 45.87 -15.50
CA GLN A 41 -13.59 44.89 -15.19
C GLN A 41 -13.13 43.76 -14.26
N ILE A 42 -11.90 43.25 -14.39
CA ILE A 42 -11.37 42.16 -13.55
C ILE A 42 -11.05 42.66 -12.13
N ILE A 43 -10.76 43.95 -11.97
CA ILE A 43 -10.51 44.58 -10.67
C ILE A 43 -11.83 44.79 -9.92
N ASP A 44 -12.88 45.19 -10.64
CA ASP A 44 -14.19 45.50 -10.08
C ASP A 44 -14.96 44.24 -9.60
N GLU A 45 -14.68 43.05 -10.15
CA GLU A 45 -15.29 41.78 -9.73
C GLU A 45 -14.78 41.24 -8.36
N PHE A 46 -13.65 41.73 -7.84
CA PHE A 46 -12.97 41.13 -6.67
C PHE A 46 -12.84 42.05 -5.45
N GLY A 47 -13.50 43.22 -5.44
CA GLY A 47 -13.62 44.08 -4.25
C GLY A 47 -12.52 45.13 -4.06
N ASN A 48 -12.84 46.15 -3.26
CA ASN A 48 -12.23 47.49 -3.24
C ASN A 48 -10.82 47.63 -2.62
N ASP A 49 -10.07 46.56 -2.36
CA ASP A 49 -8.82 46.65 -1.57
C ASP A 49 -7.50 46.66 -2.37
N PHE A 50 -7.53 46.83 -3.70
CA PHE A 50 -6.31 46.79 -4.52
C PHE A 50 -6.23 47.86 -5.63
N GLU A 51 -6.26 49.15 -5.25
CA GLU A 51 -6.18 50.27 -6.21
C GLU A 51 -4.76 50.67 -6.69
N LYS A 52 -3.68 49.94 -6.38
CA LYS A 52 -2.30 50.47 -6.60
C LYS A 52 -1.37 49.74 -7.57
N THR A 53 -1.83 48.92 -8.53
CA THR A 53 -0.90 48.45 -9.58
C THR A 53 -1.58 48.23 -10.94
N ARG A 54 -1.44 49.22 -11.84
CA ARG A 54 -1.98 49.18 -13.22
C ARG A 54 -1.16 48.32 -14.21
N LYS A 55 0.00 47.79 -13.82
CA LYS A 55 0.88 46.96 -14.67
C LYS A 55 1.54 45.88 -13.82
N GLY A 56 1.35 44.62 -14.18
CA GLY A 56 2.08 43.47 -13.63
C GLY A 56 2.94 42.81 -14.70
N PHE A 57 4.02 42.15 -14.30
CA PHE A 57 4.93 41.43 -15.19
C PHE A 57 4.81 39.93 -14.95
N ILE A 58 4.72 39.17 -16.03
CA ILE A 58 4.76 37.71 -15.99
C ILE A 58 6.22 37.28 -16.00
N ASP A 59 6.69 36.54 -15.00
CA ASP A 59 8.10 36.12 -14.93
C ASP A 59 8.52 35.33 -16.17
N PHE A 60 7.74 34.31 -16.52
CA PHE A 60 7.95 33.47 -17.69
C PHE A 60 6.62 33.18 -18.38
N LEU A 61 6.53 33.52 -19.66
CA LEU A 61 5.42 33.15 -20.53
C LEU A 61 5.91 32.14 -21.57
N LEU A 62 5.37 30.92 -21.51
CA LEU A 62 5.74 29.86 -22.43
C LEU A 62 4.77 29.84 -23.61
N LEU A 63 5.29 29.70 -24.83
CA LEU A 63 4.54 29.81 -26.08
C LEU A 63 4.37 28.46 -26.79
N ASP A 64 3.28 28.31 -27.53
CA ASP A 64 3.04 27.16 -28.41
C ASP A 64 3.85 27.21 -29.72
N GLU A 65 3.71 26.19 -30.57
CA GLU A 65 4.34 26.11 -31.90
C GLU A 65 3.98 27.27 -32.83
N LYS A 66 2.84 27.92 -32.60
CA LYS A 66 2.32 29.06 -33.36
C LYS A 66 2.63 30.40 -32.69
N SER A 67 3.45 30.40 -31.62
CA SER A 67 3.82 31.57 -30.82
C SER A 67 2.68 32.24 -30.05
N PHE A 68 1.58 31.51 -29.78
CA PHE A 68 0.54 31.96 -28.87
C PHE A 68 0.91 31.65 -27.40
N PRO A 69 0.49 32.50 -26.44
CA PRO A 69 0.59 32.22 -25.01
C PRO A 69 0.00 30.85 -24.66
N PHE A 70 0.75 30.04 -23.90
CA PHE A 70 0.36 28.66 -23.62
C PHE A 70 0.51 28.25 -22.15
N VAL A 71 1.54 28.75 -21.44
CA VAL A 71 1.70 28.54 -19.99
C VAL A 71 2.21 29.80 -19.33
N VAL A 72 1.66 30.13 -18.16
CA VAL A 72 2.21 31.17 -17.28
C VAL A 72 3.02 30.51 -16.17
N LEU A 73 4.29 30.88 -16.00
CA LEU A 73 5.09 30.45 -14.86
C LEU A 73 5.44 31.65 -13.98
N GLU A 74 5.04 31.54 -12.71
CA GLU A 74 5.28 32.53 -11.66
C GLU A 74 6.38 32.02 -10.72
N ALA A 75 7.42 32.84 -10.52
CA ALA A 75 8.57 32.50 -9.70
C ALA A 75 8.52 33.22 -8.35
N LYS A 76 8.89 32.51 -7.27
CA LYS A 76 9.14 33.09 -5.95
C LYS A 76 10.57 32.82 -5.50
N SER A 77 11.04 33.56 -4.50
CA SER A 77 12.34 33.29 -3.88
C SER A 77 12.34 31.94 -3.17
N GLU A 78 13.49 31.27 -3.07
CA GLU A 78 13.64 29.94 -2.43
C GLU A 78 13.06 29.84 -1.00
N ASP A 79 13.03 30.95 -0.27
CA ASP A 79 12.56 31.04 1.12
C ASP A 79 11.02 31.23 1.24
N LYS A 80 10.28 31.31 0.12
CA LYS A 80 8.82 31.51 0.08
C LYS A 80 8.11 30.30 -0.52
N ASP A 81 6.87 30.08 -0.10
CA ASP A 81 6.01 29.05 -0.70
C ASP A 81 5.60 29.49 -2.12
N PRO A 82 5.75 28.64 -3.16
CA PRO A 82 5.25 28.93 -4.50
C PRO A 82 3.76 29.32 -4.54
N LEU A 83 2.95 28.80 -3.61
CA LEU A 83 1.51 29.08 -3.51
C LEU A 83 1.23 30.54 -3.13
N ASP A 84 2.17 31.27 -2.55
CA ASP A 84 2.05 32.73 -2.33
C ASP A 84 1.83 33.48 -3.65
N GLY A 85 2.30 32.92 -4.78
CA GLY A 85 2.11 33.46 -6.13
C GLY A 85 0.79 33.08 -6.80
N LYS A 86 -0.06 32.25 -6.18
CA LYS A 86 -1.22 31.63 -6.82
C LYS A 86 -2.18 32.65 -7.44
N GLU A 87 -2.60 33.66 -6.67
CA GLU A 87 -3.56 34.67 -7.15
C GLU A 87 -2.96 35.58 -8.24
N GLN A 88 -1.67 35.87 -8.14
CA GLN A 88 -0.94 36.64 -9.16
C GLN A 88 -0.88 35.86 -10.48
N ALA A 89 -0.49 34.59 -10.42
CA ALA A 89 -0.41 33.71 -11.59
C ALA A 89 -1.78 33.48 -12.25
N ARG A 90 -2.86 33.33 -11.46
CA ARG A 90 -4.23 33.23 -11.98
C ARG A 90 -4.63 34.47 -12.78
N ARG A 91 -4.37 35.67 -12.25
CA ARG A 91 -4.64 36.95 -12.96
C ARG A 91 -3.88 37.03 -14.27
N TYR A 92 -2.61 36.62 -14.28
CA TYR A 92 -1.79 36.59 -15.48
C TYR A 92 -2.31 35.60 -16.51
N ALA A 93 -2.63 34.38 -16.10
CA ALA A 93 -3.19 33.36 -16.96
C ALA A 93 -4.51 33.81 -17.60
N GLN A 94 -5.44 34.39 -16.82
CA GLN A 94 -6.68 34.96 -17.34
C GLN A 94 -6.42 36.11 -18.33
N SER A 95 -5.47 37.01 -18.03
CA SER A 95 -5.14 38.13 -18.92
C SER A 95 -4.53 37.71 -20.26
N GLN A 96 -3.85 36.56 -20.29
CA GLN A 96 -3.24 35.99 -21.48
C GLN A 96 -4.12 34.94 -22.16
N ASN A 97 -5.33 34.68 -21.62
CA ASN A 97 -6.21 33.60 -22.04
C ASN A 97 -5.50 32.22 -22.06
N VAL A 98 -4.72 31.97 -21.01
CA VAL A 98 -3.92 30.76 -20.83
C VAL A 98 -4.55 29.86 -19.78
N ARG A 99 -4.66 28.56 -20.07
CA ARG A 99 -5.20 27.53 -19.17
C ARG A 99 -4.20 27.05 -18.12
N PHE A 100 -2.93 26.96 -18.47
CA PHE A 100 -1.92 26.28 -17.66
C PHE A 100 -1.03 27.25 -16.89
N VAL A 101 -0.78 26.93 -15.62
CA VAL A 101 0.05 27.71 -14.71
C VAL A 101 1.10 26.82 -14.05
N ILE A 102 2.33 27.33 -13.90
CA ILE A 102 3.38 26.72 -13.07
C ILE A 102 3.75 27.70 -11.96
N LEU A 103 3.69 27.24 -10.71
CA LEU A 103 4.17 28.00 -9.55
C LEU A 103 5.49 27.38 -9.09
N SER A 104 6.54 28.19 -8.89
CA SER A 104 7.85 27.63 -8.55
C SER A 104 8.67 28.56 -7.67
N ASN A 105 9.40 28.00 -6.71
CA ASN A 105 10.46 28.72 -5.99
C ASN A 105 11.86 28.15 -6.28
N GLY A 106 11.98 27.27 -7.28
CA GLY A 106 13.21 26.55 -7.64
C GLY A 106 13.43 25.23 -6.91
N ASN A 107 12.76 24.98 -5.78
CA ASN A 107 12.86 23.71 -5.02
C ASN A 107 11.53 22.94 -5.00
N LEU A 108 10.42 23.65 -4.84
CA LEU A 108 9.06 23.14 -4.87
C LEU A 108 8.33 23.75 -6.07
N HIS A 109 7.54 22.92 -6.73
CA HIS A 109 6.89 23.27 -7.98
C HIS A 109 5.45 22.75 -7.97
N TYR A 110 4.53 23.58 -8.42
CA TYR A 110 3.15 23.17 -8.66
C TYR A 110 2.79 23.38 -10.12
N PHE A 111 2.10 22.39 -10.68
CA PHE A 111 1.38 22.52 -11.93
C PHE A 111 -0.10 22.75 -11.64
N TRP A 112 -0.68 23.75 -12.31
CA TRP A 112 -2.05 24.12 -12.11
C TRP A 112 -2.76 24.25 -13.45
N ASP A 113 -3.71 23.36 -13.66
CA ASP A 113 -4.66 23.42 -14.76
C ASP A 113 -5.93 24.13 -14.25
N LEU A 114 -6.18 25.35 -14.75
CA LEU A 114 -7.29 26.19 -14.31
C LEU A 114 -8.67 25.60 -14.59
N GLU A 115 -8.77 24.64 -15.52
CA GLU A 115 -10.03 23.95 -15.82
C GLU A 115 -10.25 22.70 -14.95
N ARG A 116 -9.19 22.14 -14.35
CA ARG A 116 -9.28 20.87 -13.61
C ARG A 116 -9.36 20.99 -12.10
N GLY A 117 -8.81 22.04 -11.50
CA GLY A 117 -8.90 22.21 -10.04
C GLY A 117 -7.80 23.03 -9.41
N ASN A 118 -7.18 22.50 -8.34
CA ASN A 118 -6.15 23.17 -7.56
C ASN A 118 -4.72 22.88 -8.08
N PRO A 119 -3.72 23.70 -7.73
CA PRO A 119 -2.32 23.40 -8.02
C PRO A 119 -1.88 22.06 -7.41
N THR A 120 -1.14 21.26 -8.18
CA THR A 120 -0.63 19.94 -7.78
C THR A 120 0.89 19.92 -7.80
N VAL A 121 1.52 19.27 -6.83
CA VAL A 121 2.99 19.19 -6.76
C VAL A 121 3.53 18.38 -7.95
N ILE A 122 4.58 18.90 -8.60
CA ILE A 122 5.30 18.24 -9.68
C ILE A 122 6.80 18.21 -9.41
N THR A 123 7.49 17.19 -9.92
CA THR A 123 8.96 17.05 -9.78
C THR A 123 9.71 17.46 -11.05
N THR A 124 9.01 17.70 -12.15
CA THR A 124 9.56 18.10 -13.45
C THR A 124 8.52 18.95 -14.18
N PHE A 125 8.94 20.00 -14.90
CA PHE A 125 7.99 20.82 -15.65
C PHE A 125 7.40 20.03 -16.83
N PRO A 126 6.12 20.26 -17.16
CA PRO A 126 5.52 19.60 -18.31
C PRO A 126 6.17 20.09 -19.60
N THR A 127 6.32 19.17 -20.55
CA THR A 127 6.79 19.47 -21.91
C THR A 127 5.64 20.04 -22.75
N TYR A 128 5.97 20.73 -23.84
CA TYR A 128 4.96 21.23 -24.79
C TYR A 128 4.02 20.11 -25.27
N GLU A 129 4.56 18.98 -25.71
CA GLU A 129 3.77 17.83 -26.20
C GLU A 129 2.84 17.27 -25.11
N SER A 130 3.32 17.20 -23.86
CA SER A 130 2.49 16.70 -22.76
C SER A 130 1.29 17.61 -22.48
N LEU A 131 1.46 18.93 -22.56
CA LEU A 131 0.38 19.88 -22.38
C LEU A 131 -0.60 19.88 -23.56
N LYS A 132 -0.10 19.70 -24.78
CA LYS A 132 -0.94 19.54 -25.99
C LYS A 132 -1.83 18.30 -25.87
N HIS A 133 -1.30 17.21 -25.32
CA HIS A 133 -2.12 16.04 -24.98
C HIS A 133 -3.21 16.39 -23.97
N LEU A 134 -2.90 17.11 -22.88
CA LEU A 134 -3.88 17.55 -21.87
C LEU A 134 -4.95 18.51 -22.39
N GLU A 135 -4.62 19.32 -23.40
CA GLU A 135 -5.60 20.19 -24.06
C GLU A 135 -6.58 19.39 -24.94
N SER A 136 -6.06 18.37 -25.65
CA SER A 136 -6.88 17.45 -26.45
C SER A 136 -7.71 16.47 -25.60
N PHE A 137 -7.23 16.17 -24.39
CA PHE A 137 -7.83 15.21 -23.47
C PHE A 137 -8.73 15.93 -22.46
N LYS A 138 -10.04 15.86 -22.69
CA LYS A 138 -11.10 16.47 -21.87
C LYS A 138 -11.82 15.43 -21.02
N PRO A 139 -11.22 14.94 -19.92
CA PRO A 139 -11.93 14.09 -18.97
C PRO A 139 -13.09 14.89 -18.37
N SER A 140 -14.19 14.20 -18.08
CA SER A 140 -15.37 14.80 -17.48
C SER A 140 -15.68 14.12 -16.14
N PHE A 141 -15.62 14.92 -15.08
CA PHE A 141 -16.08 14.50 -13.76
C PHE A 141 -17.57 14.11 -13.77
N SER A 142 -18.38 14.68 -14.67
CA SER A 142 -19.80 14.31 -14.78
C SER A 142 -19.96 12.90 -15.37
N THR A 143 -19.23 12.57 -16.44
CA THR A 143 -19.33 11.22 -17.03
C THR A 143 -18.80 10.16 -16.07
N LEU A 144 -17.75 10.47 -15.31
CA LEU A 144 -17.24 9.57 -14.28
C LEU A 144 -18.26 9.33 -13.17
N SER A 145 -18.94 10.39 -12.72
CA SER A 145 -19.86 10.32 -11.56
C SER A 145 -21.27 9.84 -11.90
N GLU A 146 -21.71 9.95 -13.16
CA GLU A 146 -23.03 9.53 -13.62
C GLU A 146 -23.05 8.10 -14.18
N GLU A 147 -21.88 7.50 -14.46
CA GLU A 147 -21.78 6.11 -14.89
C GLU A 147 -22.43 5.19 -13.85
N LYS A 148 -23.42 4.41 -14.29
CA LYS A 148 -24.08 3.42 -13.44
C LYS A 148 -23.19 2.21 -13.26
N ILE A 149 -22.93 1.89 -12.00
CA ILE A 149 -22.12 0.75 -11.58
C ILE A 149 -23.00 -0.12 -10.70
N GLU A 150 -23.07 -1.40 -11.01
CA GLU A 150 -23.84 -2.41 -10.31
C GLU A 150 -22.93 -3.58 -9.93
N SER A 151 -23.43 -4.52 -9.12
CA SER A 151 -22.62 -5.67 -8.67
C SER A 151 -22.03 -6.52 -9.80
N ASP A 152 -22.66 -6.53 -10.96
CA ASP A 152 -22.24 -7.26 -12.16
C ASP A 152 -21.34 -6.43 -13.09
N TYR A 153 -20.90 -5.24 -12.68
CA TYR A 153 -20.16 -4.32 -13.57
C TYR A 153 -18.94 -4.98 -14.21
N ILE A 154 -18.21 -5.81 -13.48
CA ILE A 154 -17.09 -6.60 -14.02
C ILE A 154 -17.57 -7.79 -14.85
N VAL A 155 -18.61 -8.48 -14.39
CA VAL A 155 -19.20 -9.65 -15.06
C VAL A 155 -19.66 -9.30 -16.47
N GLN A 156 -20.16 -8.08 -16.69
CA GLN A 156 -20.53 -7.60 -18.01
C GLN A 156 -19.39 -7.61 -19.02
N THR A 157 -18.12 -7.46 -18.59
CA THR A 157 -16.95 -7.64 -19.47
C THR A 157 -16.66 -9.12 -19.68
N GLN A 158 -16.74 -9.94 -18.63
CA GLN A 158 -16.43 -11.38 -18.72
C GLN A 158 -17.44 -12.14 -19.58
N ASN A 159 -18.73 -11.85 -19.39
CA ASN A 159 -19.85 -12.45 -20.11
C ASN A 159 -21.03 -11.46 -20.18
N PRO A 160 -21.16 -10.67 -21.26
CA PRO A 160 -22.26 -9.70 -21.42
C PRO A 160 -23.67 -10.32 -21.42
N ASN A 161 -23.79 -11.59 -21.78
CA ASN A 161 -25.08 -12.28 -21.90
C ASN A 161 -25.38 -13.24 -20.75
N TYR A 162 -24.64 -13.14 -19.63
CA TYR A 162 -24.78 -14.08 -18.51
C TYR A 162 -26.22 -14.16 -17.96
N GLN A 163 -26.96 -13.06 -17.98
CA GLN A 163 -28.36 -12.99 -17.52
C GLN A 163 -29.32 -13.87 -18.33
N LYS A 164 -28.96 -14.22 -19.57
CA LYS A 164 -29.75 -15.06 -20.48
C LYS A 164 -29.37 -16.54 -20.37
N ASP A 165 -28.29 -16.89 -19.66
CA ASP A 165 -27.87 -18.28 -19.50
C ASP A 165 -28.91 -19.04 -18.64
N PRO A 166 -29.44 -20.20 -19.09
CA PRO A 166 -30.40 -20.98 -18.31
C PRO A 166 -29.92 -21.31 -16.90
N ARG A 167 -28.61 -21.52 -16.70
CA ARG A 167 -28.00 -21.82 -15.40
C ARG A 167 -27.96 -20.62 -14.47
N TRP A 168 -28.00 -19.39 -15.02
CA TRP A 168 -28.20 -18.17 -14.23
C TRP A 168 -29.67 -17.96 -13.89
N ILE A 169 -30.59 -18.29 -14.79
CA ILE A 169 -32.03 -18.11 -14.53
C ILE A 169 -32.47 -19.03 -13.38
N ASP A 170 -32.01 -20.28 -13.37
CA ASP A 170 -32.24 -21.25 -12.29
C ASP A 170 -31.45 -20.88 -11.02
N GLU A 171 -32.17 -20.46 -9.96
CA GLU A 171 -31.59 -20.07 -8.68
C GLU A 171 -30.71 -21.14 -8.02
N LYS A 172 -31.03 -22.42 -8.24
CA LYS A 172 -30.25 -23.53 -7.67
C LYS A 172 -28.89 -23.69 -8.34
N GLN A 173 -28.79 -23.28 -9.62
CA GLN A 173 -27.57 -23.43 -10.41
C GLN A 173 -26.73 -22.16 -10.44
N ARG A 174 -27.27 -21.00 -10.04
CA ARG A 174 -26.55 -19.72 -10.02
C ARG A 174 -25.20 -19.81 -9.34
N THR A 175 -25.14 -20.37 -8.13
CA THR A 175 -23.90 -20.43 -7.36
C THR A 175 -22.83 -21.28 -8.04
N ASP A 176 -23.21 -22.40 -8.64
CA ASP A 176 -22.29 -23.28 -9.35
C ASP A 176 -21.87 -22.66 -10.68
N PHE A 177 -22.79 -22.06 -11.42
CA PHE A 177 -22.51 -21.32 -12.66
C PHE A 177 -21.49 -20.19 -12.43
N ILE A 178 -21.67 -19.37 -11.39
CA ILE A 178 -20.73 -18.29 -11.03
C ILE A 178 -19.33 -18.85 -10.77
N LYS A 179 -19.23 -19.99 -10.06
CA LYS A 179 -17.94 -20.63 -9.74
C LYS A 179 -17.29 -21.26 -10.97
N GLU A 180 -18.05 -21.97 -11.79
CA GLU A 180 -17.57 -22.65 -12.99
C GLU A 180 -17.07 -21.66 -14.05
N GLN A 181 -17.80 -20.57 -14.26
CA GLN A 181 -17.42 -19.51 -15.19
C GLN A 181 -16.48 -18.47 -14.57
N ASP A 182 -16.18 -18.61 -13.28
CA ASP A 182 -15.38 -17.69 -12.47
C ASP A 182 -15.79 -16.21 -12.63
N LEU A 183 -17.11 -15.96 -12.61
CA LEU A 183 -17.68 -14.62 -12.73
C LEU A 183 -17.43 -13.82 -11.46
N LYS A 184 -16.88 -12.62 -11.60
CA LYS A 184 -16.47 -11.77 -10.48
C LYS A 184 -17.47 -10.65 -10.24
N PHE A 185 -18.43 -10.92 -9.37
CA PHE A 185 -19.34 -9.89 -8.85
C PHE A 185 -18.65 -9.04 -7.78
N LEU A 186 -18.90 -7.73 -7.81
CA LEU A 186 -18.44 -6.80 -6.79
C LEU A 186 -19.29 -6.95 -5.53
N ARG A 187 -18.62 -7.04 -4.37
CA ARG A 187 -19.26 -7.05 -3.06
C ARG A 187 -19.84 -5.66 -2.73
N PRO A 188 -20.82 -5.55 -1.81
CA PRO A 188 -21.43 -4.26 -1.45
C PRO A 188 -20.42 -3.17 -1.06
N TYR A 189 -19.42 -3.48 -0.23
CA TYR A 189 -18.37 -2.52 0.14
C TYR A 189 -17.43 -2.16 -1.03
N GLN A 190 -17.23 -3.08 -1.97
CA GLN A 190 -16.44 -2.81 -3.17
C GLN A 190 -17.19 -1.83 -4.08
N LEU A 191 -18.49 -2.00 -4.25
CA LEU A 191 -19.35 -1.01 -4.92
C LEU A 191 -19.33 0.33 -4.20
N ALA A 192 -19.50 0.32 -2.87
CA ALA A 192 -19.46 1.52 -2.04
C ALA A 192 -18.12 2.29 -2.20
N SER A 193 -17.00 1.57 -2.37
CA SER A 193 -15.70 2.19 -2.63
C SER A 193 -15.68 2.96 -3.95
N ILE A 194 -16.25 2.39 -5.01
CA ILE A 194 -16.30 3.03 -6.33
C ILE A 194 -17.29 4.22 -6.29
N TYR A 195 -18.43 4.08 -5.62
CA TYR A 195 -19.34 5.21 -5.38
C TYR A 195 -18.69 6.34 -4.58
N ALA A 196 -17.87 6.02 -3.58
CA ALA A 196 -17.13 7.03 -2.81
C ALA A 196 -16.15 7.80 -3.71
N LEU A 197 -15.48 7.10 -4.64
CA LEU A 197 -14.65 7.74 -5.66
C LEU A 197 -15.49 8.62 -6.59
N GLN A 198 -16.61 8.12 -7.14
CA GLN A 198 -17.50 8.92 -7.99
C GLN A 198 -18.00 10.19 -7.29
N ASN A 199 -18.35 10.08 -6.00
CA ASN A 199 -18.76 11.21 -5.17
C ASN A 199 -17.62 12.20 -4.91
N SER A 200 -16.39 11.72 -4.74
CA SER A 200 -15.20 12.58 -4.61
C SER A 200 -14.88 13.29 -5.94
N ALA A 201 -14.95 12.55 -7.05
CA ALA A 201 -14.76 13.10 -8.39
C ALA A 201 -15.79 14.18 -8.74
N LYS A 202 -17.05 14.00 -8.32
CA LYS A 202 -18.10 15.02 -8.49
C LYS A 202 -17.76 16.36 -7.82
N LYS A 203 -16.91 16.35 -6.80
CA LYS A 203 -16.41 17.56 -6.11
C LYS A 203 -15.17 18.17 -6.80
N GLY A 204 -14.73 17.62 -7.92
CA GLY A 204 -13.53 18.04 -8.65
C GLY A 204 -12.22 17.46 -8.12
N ASN A 205 -12.27 16.46 -7.23
CA ASN A 205 -11.06 15.79 -6.74
C ASN A 205 -10.52 14.81 -7.79
N ASP A 206 -9.21 14.76 -7.95
CA ASP A 206 -8.47 13.88 -8.86
C ASP A 206 -7.55 12.88 -8.14
N ARG A 207 -7.41 13.00 -6.81
CA ARG A 207 -6.66 12.09 -5.95
C ARG A 207 -7.60 11.38 -4.98
N TYR A 208 -7.37 10.07 -4.79
CA TYR A 208 -8.21 9.19 -3.99
C TYR A 208 -7.35 8.23 -3.17
N LEU A 209 -7.82 7.90 -1.96
CA LEU A 209 -7.21 6.90 -1.10
C LEU A 209 -8.26 5.90 -0.62
N PHE A 210 -8.06 4.62 -0.92
CA PHE A 210 -8.84 3.52 -0.39
C PHE A 210 -8.04 2.82 0.71
N GLU A 211 -8.55 2.92 1.92
CA GLU A 211 -8.04 2.21 3.08
C GLU A 211 -8.80 0.90 3.25
N MET A 212 -8.21 -0.21 2.84
CA MET A 212 -8.90 -1.51 2.79
C MET A 212 -8.06 -2.60 3.44
N ALA A 213 -8.66 -3.35 4.36
CA ALA A 213 -8.00 -4.48 5.02
C ALA A 213 -7.48 -5.51 4.00
N THR A 214 -6.38 -6.17 4.34
CA THR A 214 -5.81 -7.23 3.50
C THR A 214 -6.79 -8.40 3.35
N GLY A 215 -6.90 -8.95 2.14
CA GLY A 215 -7.85 -10.02 1.82
C GLY A 215 -9.26 -9.58 1.41
N THR A 216 -9.53 -8.28 1.33
CA THR A 216 -10.86 -7.73 0.92
C THR A 216 -11.02 -7.53 -0.59
N GLY A 217 -10.05 -7.98 -1.39
CA GLY A 217 -10.13 -7.95 -2.85
C GLY A 217 -9.74 -6.63 -3.50
N LYS A 218 -8.69 -5.98 -3.02
CA LYS A 218 -8.14 -4.71 -3.59
C LYS A 218 -7.96 -4.77 -5.10
N THR A 219 -7.38 -5.84 -5.64
CA THR A 219 -7.17 -6.02 -7.08
C THR A 219 -8.48 -6.04 -7.89
N LEU A 220 -9.56 -6.61 -7.34
CA LEU A 220 -10.88 -6.62 -7.99
C LEU A 220 -11.50 -5.22 -7.99
N VAL A 221 -11.38 -4.47 -6.89
CA VAL A 221 -11.79 -3.06 -6.83
C VAL A 221 -11.01 -2.23 -7.84
N SER A 222 -9.68 -2.41 -7.91
CA SER A 222 -8.84 -1.74 -8.91
C SER A 222 -9.30 -2.03 -10.32
N ALA A 223 -9.67 -3.29 -10.65
CA ALA A 223 -10.23 -3.62 -11.96
C ALA A 223 -11.54 -2.88 -12.24
N GLY A 224 -12.41 -2.73 -11.23
CA GLY A 224 -13.65 -1.95 -11.33
C GLY A 224 -13.38 -0.47 -11.61
N VAL A 225 -12.42 0.14 -10.91
CA VAL A 225 -12.00 1.52 -11.14
C VAL A 225 -11.35 1.68 -12.51
N ILE A 226 -10.46 0.76 -12.91
CA ILE A 226 -9.84 0.74 -14.25
C ILE A 226 -10.91 0.76 -15.34
N LYS A 227 -11.88 -0.15 -15.25
CA LYS A 227 -13.00 -0.23 -16.19
C LYS A 227 -13.80 1.08 -16.21
N LEU A 228 -14.11 1.64 -15.04
CA LEU A 228 -14.83 2.91 -14.92
C LEU A 228 -14.12 4.05 -15.68
N PHE A 229 -12.81 4.23 -15.45
CA PHE A 229 -12.05 5.31 -16.07
C PHE A 229 -11.89 5.14 -17.58
N LEU A 230 -11.61 3.91 -18.05
CA LEU A 230 -11.48 3.63 -19.49
C LEU A 230 -12.83 3.77 -20.21
N LYS A 231 -13.91 3.21 -19.65
CA LYS A 231 -15.25 3.22 -20.27
C LYS A 231 -15.85 4.63 -20.35
N THR A 232 -15.59 5.48 -19.37
CA THR A 232 -16.08 6.87 -19.34
C THR A 232 -15.21 7.85 -20.13
N GLY A 233 -14.09 7.38 -20.71
CA GLY A 233 -13.13 8.21 -21.43
C GLY A 233 -12.29 9.13 -20.53
N ASN A 234 -12.31 8.90 -19.21
CA ASN A 234 -11.53 9.66 -18.23
C ASN A 234 -10.09 9.15 -18.07
N ALA A 235 -9.75 8.03 -18.71
CA ALA A 235 -8.37 7.60 -18.96
C ALA A 235 -8.29 6.93 -20.34
N LYS A 236 -7.20 7.16 -21.08
CA LYS A 236 -6.80 6.33 -22.23
C LYS A 236 -5.82 5.25 -21.82
N ARG A 237 -4.94 5.57 -20.87
CA ARG A 237 -3.93 4.63 -20.37
C ARG A 237 -3.77 4.72 -18.86
N ILE A 238 -3.60 3.55 -18.24
CA ILE A 238 -3.51 3.38 -16.80
C ILE A 238 -2.18 2.74 -16.44
N LEU A 239 -1.53 3.27 -15.41
CA LEU A 239 -0.36 2.67 -14.79
C LEU A 239 -0.75 2.06 -13.45
N PHE A 240 -0.63 0.74 -13.32
CA PHE A 240 -0.81 0.01 -12.08
C PHE A 240 0.55 -0.31 -11.46
N LEU A 241 0.84 0.35 -10.34
CA LEU A 241 2.07 0.23 -9.58
C LEU A 241 1.93 -0.76 -8.43
N VAL A 242 2.92 -1.65 -8.33
CA VAL A 242 3.05 -2.61 -7.23
C VAL A 242 4.42 -2.49 -6.57
N ASP A 243 4.51 -2.95 -5.32
CA ASP A 243 5.73 -2.90 -4.52
C ASP A 243 6.75 -3.99 -4.88
N ARG A 244 6.32 -5.15 -5.39
CA ARG A 244 7.20 -6.31 -5.65
C ARG A 244 6.87 -7.00 -6.97
N LEU A 245 7.84 -7.72 -7.53
CA LEU A 245 7.72 -8.40 -8.83
C LEU A 245 6.64 -9.49 -8.82
N GLU A 246 6.45 -10.21 -7.71
CA GLU A 246 5.44 -11.28 -7.61
C GLU A 246 4.02 -10.71 -7.72
N LEU A 247 3.82 -9.51 -7.16
CA LEU A 247 2.56 -8.77 -7.25
C LEU A 247 2.30 -8.24 -8.66
N GLU A 248 3.34 -7.98 -9.44
CA GLU A 248 3.24 -7.51 -10.83
C GLU A 248 2.59 -8.58 -11.70
N ASP A 249 3.12 -9.81 -11.63
CA ASP A 249 2.57 -10.98 -12.32
C ASP A 249 1.14 -11.31 -11.88
N GLN A 250 0.89 -11.24 -10.57
CA GLN A 250 -0.44 -11.53 -10.02
C GLN A 250 -1.48 -10.50 -10.48
N ALA A 251 -1.14 -9.21 -10.44
CA ALA A 251 -2.02 -8.15 -10.90
C ALA A 251 -2.29 -8.27 -12.41
N TYR A 252 -1.24 -8.47 -13.22
CA TYR A 252 -1.38 -8.67 -14.67
C TYR A 252 -2.28 -9.86 -15.01
N LYS A 253 -2.05 -11.04 -14.41
CA LYS A 253 -2.88 -12.24 -14.64
C LYS A 253 -4.34 -11.99 -14.26
N ASN A 254 -4.60 -11.27 -13.16
CA ASN A 254 -5.94 -10.90 -12.76
C ASN A 254 -6.61 -9.94 -13.75
N PHE A 255 -5.93 -8.87 -14.17
CA PHE A 255 -6.51 -7.92 -15.14
C PHE A 255 -6.75 -8.57 -16.49
N LYS A 256 -5.80 -9.36 -16.99
CA LYS A 256 -6.00 -10.14 -18.22
C LYS A 256 -7.22 -11.06 -18.09
N LYS A 257 -7.34 -11.80 -16.99
CA LYS A 257 -8.48 -12.70 -16.78
C LYS A 257 -9.82 -11.97 -16.75
N ILE A 258 -9.88 -10.82 -16.08
CA ILE A 258 -11.13 -10.12 -15.77
C ILE A 258 -11.54 -9.15 -16.87
N LEU A 259 -10.57 -8.52 -17.56
CA LEU A 259 -10.80 -7.37 -18.44
C LEU A 259 -10.42 -7.61 -19.92
N HIS A 260 -9.85 -8.77 -20.30
CA HIS A 260 -9.33 -9.01 -21.66
C HIS A 260 -10.31 -8.80 -22.81
N ASN A 261 -11.62 -8.98 -22.58
CA ASN A 261 -12.63 -8.79 -23.62
C ASN A 261 -12.76 -7.33 -24.06
N ASP A 262 -12.47 -6.39 -23.15
CA ASP A 262 -12.63 -4.96 -23.39
C ASP A 262 -11.28 -4.23 -23.52
N PHE A 263 -10.24 -4.69 -22.80
CA PHE A 263 -8.97 -3.97 -22.64
C PHE A 263 -7.74 -4.87 -22.70
N THR A 264 -6.63 -4.33 -23.20
CA THR A 264 -5.34 -5.00 -23.23
C THR A 264 -4.51 -4.62 -22.00
N SER A 265 -3.98 -5.63 -21.30
CA SER A 265 -3.06 -5.46 -20.18
C SER A 265 -1.67 -5.98 -20.54
N VAL A 266 -0.61 -5.34 -20.04
CA VAL A 266 0.79 -5.78 -20.24
C VAL A 266 1.64 -5.52 -19.00
N ILE A 267 2.67 -6.35 -18.81
CA ILE A 267 3.79 -6.07 -17.90
C ILE A 267 4.82 -5.22 -18.65
N TYR A 268 5.17 -4.05 -18.11
CA TYR A 268 6.08 -3.12 -18.78
C TYR A 268 7.45 -3.73 -19.09
N LYS A 269 8.04 -4.45 -18.12
CA LYS A 269 9.38 -5.02 -18.24
C LYS A 269 9.50 -5.99 -19.43
N GLU A 270 8.42 -6.70 -19.73
CA GLU A 270 8.32 -7.70 -20.80
C GLU A 270 7.92 -7.07 -22.16
N ASN A 271 7.30 -5.89 -22.16
CA ASN A 271 6.70 -5.26 -23.35
C ASN A 271 7.24 -3.83 -23.55
N ARG A 272 8.55 -3.63 -23.41
CA ARG A 272 9.17 -2.27 -23.42
C ARG A 272 8.96 -1.48 -24.70
N ASP A 273 8.83 -2.16 -25.84
CA ASP A 273 8.65 -1.51 -27.14
C ASP A 273 7.16 -1.36 -27.51
N ASP A 274 6.30 -2.16 -26.88
CA ASP A 274 4.89 -2.32 -27.26
C ASP A 274 3.88 -1.87 -26.20
N TRP A 275 4.32 -1.43 -25.02
CA TRP A 275 3.42 -1.00 -23.93
C TRP A 275 2.45 0.11 -24.34
N ARG A 276 2.80 0.92 -25.36
CA ARG A 276 1.93 1.98 -25.90
C ARG A 276 0.66 1.44 -26.57
N LYS A 277 0.64 0.16 -26.96
CA LYS A 277 -0.50 -0.54 -27.58
C LYS A 277 -1.52 -1.04 -26.55
N ALA A 278 -1.23 -0.94 -25.26
CA ALA A 278 -2.09 -1.42 -24.19
C ALA A 278 -2.70 -0.26 -23.40
N GLU A 279 -3.94 -0.44 -22.94
CA GLU A 279 -4.63 0.50 -22.05
C GLU A 279 -4.16 0.35 -20.60
N ILE A 280 -3.77 -0.86 -20.19
CA ILE A 280 -3.38 -1.15 -18.79
C ILE A 280 -1.92 -1.61 -18.77
N VAL A 281 -1.06 -0.84 -18.10
CA VAL A 281 0.36 -1.15 -17.93
C VAL A 281 0.63 -1.44 -16.46
N VAL A 282 1.16 -2.62 -16.17
CA VAL A 282 1.56 -3.04 -14.82
C VAL A 282 3.07 -2.90 -14.69
N SER A 283 3.55 -2.29 -13.61
CA SER A 283 4.98 -2.17 -13.31
C SER A 283 5.26 -2.13 -11.81
N THR A 284 6.44 -2.59 -11.40
CA THR A 284 6.98 -2.28 -10.06
C THR A 284 7.50 -0.84 -9.97
N VAL A 285 7.41 -0.24 -8.79
CA VAL A 285 7.94 1.12 -8.55
C VAL A 285 9.46 1.15 -8.67
N GLN A 286 10.16 0.14 -8.13
CA GLN A 286 11.62 0.04 -8.22
C GLN A 286 12.10 -0.04 -9.67
N SER A 287 11.37 -0.77 -10.53
CA SER A 287 11.73 -0.89 -11.96
C SER A 287 11.69 0.45 -12.69
N LEU A 288 10.73 1.32 -12.36
CA LEU A 288 10.62 2.65 -12.95
C LEU A 288 11.62 3.64 -12.34
N SER A 289 11.86 3.56 -11.03
CA SER A 289 12.83 4.40 -10.31
C SER A 289 14.27 4.12 -10.73
N PHE A 290 14.62 2.87 -11.03
CA PHE A 290 15.97 2.47 -11.41
C PHE A 290 16.48 3.29 -12.61
N ASP A 291 17.64 3.94 -12.45
CA ASP A 291 18.28 4.80 -13.45
C ASP A 291 17.35 5.93 -13.99
N ASN A 292 16.38 6.37 -13.18
CA ASN A 292 15.35 7.35 -13.56
C ASN A 292 14.64 7.01 -14.88
N LYS A 293 14.38 5.71 -15.15
CA LYS A 293 13.68 5.25 -16.36
C LYS A 293 12.35 5.96 -16.58
N TYR A 294 11.60 6.24 -15.51
CA TYR A 294 10.36 7.01 -15.59
C TYR A 294 10.51 8.36 -16.32
N LYS A 295 11.65 9.06 -16.16
CA LYS A 295 11.94 10.33 -16.85
C LYS A 295 12.47 10.16 -18.27
N LYS A 296 13.16 9.05 -18.53
CA LYS A 296 13.87 8.81 -19.81
C LYS A 296 12.95 8.17 -20.86
N LEU A 297 12.03 7.32 -20.42
CA LEU A 297 11.27 6.42 -21.29
C LEU A 297 9.79 6.81 -21.43
N PHE A 298 9.29 7.63 -20.50
CA PHE A 298 7.89 8.06 -20.48
C PHE A 298 7.80 9.58 -20.52
N SER A 299 6.66 10.07 -20.96
CA SER A 299 6.19 11.44 -20.81
C SER A 299 5.39 11.57 -19.51
N PRO A 300 5.35 12.76 -18.87
CA PRO A 300 4.50 13.00 -17.70
C PRO A 300 3.02 12.69 -17.95
N THR A 301 2.56 12.70 -19.21
CA THR A 301 1.15 12.52 -19.59
C THR A 301 0.90 11.20 -20.32
N ASP A 302 1.83 10.25 -20.25
CA ASP A 302 1.62 8.92 -20.86
C ASP A 302 0.56 8.08 -20.14
N PHE A 303 0.23 8.43 -18.89
CA PHE A 303 -0.75 7.73 -18.08
C PHE A 303 -1.72 8.75 -17.47
N ASP A 304 -3.02 8.53 -17.69
CA ASP A 304 -4.09 9.42 -17.23
C ASP A 304 -4.59 9.04 -15.83
N LEU A 305 -4.40 7.78 -15.41
CA LEU A 305 -4.67 7.29 -14.07
C LEU A 305 -3.51 6.44 -13.58
N ILE A 306 -3.05 6.73 -12.36
CA ILE A 306 -2.02 5.99 -11.67
C ILE A 306 -2.64 5.35 -10.44
N ILE A 307 -2.58 4.02 -10.39
CA ILE A 307 -3.06 3.23 -9.26
C ILE A 307 -1.85 2.65 -8.55
N SER A 308 -1.77 2.80 -7.23
CA SER A 308 -0.68 2.27 -6.41
C SER A 308 -1.24 1.31 -5.37
N ASP A 309 -0.90 0.02 -5.48
CA ASP A 309 -1.18 -0.97 -4.42
C ASP A 309 -0.08 -0.92 -3.34
N GLU A 310 -0.49 -1.17 -2.10
CA GLU A 310 0.31 -0.91 -0.90
C GLU A 310 0.94 0.49 -0.89
N ALA A 311 0.11 1.50 -1.16
CA ALA A 311 0.54 2.87 -1.40
C ALA A 311 1.45 3.47 -0.29
N HIS A 312 1.36 2.97 0.95
CA HIS A 312 2.23 3.38 2.06
C HIS A 312 3.71 3.03 1.87
N ARG A 313 4.04 2.07 1.00
CA ARG A 313 5.41 1.69 0.61
C ARG A 313 5.87 2.46 -0.62
N SER A 314 4.97 2.59 -1.60
CA SER A 314 5.23 3.23 -2.90
C SER A 314 5.47 4.75 -2.86
N ILE A 315 5.17 5.41 -1.73
CA ILE A 315 5.35 6.86 -1.55
C ILE A 315 6.56 7.24 -0.68
N GLY A 316 7.34 6.28 -0.19
CA GLY A 316 8.55 6.53 0.59
C GLY A 316 9.75 6.90 -0.29
N GLY A 317 10.58 7.85 0.16
CA GLY A 317 11.86 8.17 -0.46
C GLY A 317 11.79 8.52 -1.95
N ASN A 318 12.63 7.88 -2.77
CA ASN A 318 12.76 8.13 -4.21
C ASN A 318 11.54 7.63 -5.02
N SER A 319 10.77 6.68 -4.50
CA SER A 319 9.61 6.08 -5.16
C SER A 319 8.48 7.09 -5.43
N ARG A 320 8.33 8.08 -4.55
CA ARG A 320 7.38 9.19 -4.75
C ARG A 320 7.68 10.00 -6.02
N ALA A 321 8.94 10.10 -6.43
CA ALA A 321 9.29 10.88 -7.62
C ALA A 321 8.66 10.29 -8.88
N VAL A 322 8.53 8.96 -8.96
CA VAL A 322 7.81 8.28 -10.04
C VAL A 322 6.33 8.64 -10.01
N PHE A 323 5.73 8.62 -8.82
CA PHE A 323 4.30 8.87 -8.64
C PHE A 323 3.90 10.32 -8.95
N GLU A 324 4.71 11.30 -8.54
CA GLU A 324 4.46 12.73 -8.81
C GLU A 324 4.95 13.19 -10.19
N TYR A 325 5.73 12.37 -10.89
CA TYR A 325 6.12 12.66 -12.26
C TYR A 325 4.93 12.59 -13.23
N PHE A 326 4.04 11.62 -13.05
CA PHE A 326 2.88 11.45 -13.92
C PHE A 326 1.74 12.39 -13.53
N VAL A 327 1.21 13.09 -14.53
CA VAL A 327 0.12 14.06 -14.44
C VAL A 327 -1.17 13.35 -14.82
N GLY A 328 -2.04 13.12 -13.83
CA GLY A 328 -3.29 12.40 -14.01
C GLY A 328 -3.98 12.12 -12.68
N TYR A 329 -5.09 11.38 -12.77
CA TYR A 329 -5.81 10.86 -11.62
C TYR A 329 -4.91 9.91 -10.80
N LYS A 330 -5.14 9.87 -9.49
CA LYS A 330 -4.30 9.12 -8.56
C LYS A 330 -5.16 8.32 -7.60
N LEU A 331 -4.98 7.00 -7.55
CA LEU A 331 -5.64 6.13 -6.58
C LEU A 331 -4.61 5.34 -5.79
N GLY A 332 -4.63 5.48 -4.47
CA GLY A 332 -3.85 4.66 -3.55
C GLY A 332 -4.73 3.60 -2.92
N LEU A 333 -4.27 2.35 -2.88
CA LEU A 333 -4.88 1.29 -2.08
C LEU A 333 -3.89 0.85 -1.01
N THR A 334 -4.31 0.83 0.24
CA THR A 334 -3.44 0.41 1.35
C THR A 334 -4.27 -0.10 2.52
N ALA A 335 -3.75 -1.07 3.26
CA ALA A 335 -4.34 -1.47 4.54
C ALA A 335 -3.82 -0.64 5.71
N THR A 336 -2.69 0.04 5.53
CA THR A 336 -1.90 0.63 6.62
C THR A 336 -1.30 1.97 6.16
N PRO A 337 -2.11 3.03 5.99
CA PRO A 337 -1.60 4.34 5.60
C PRO A 337 -0.69 4.90 6.71
N LYS A 338 0.39 5.59 6.32
CA LYS A 338 1.26 6.32 7.24
C LYS A 338 0.74 7.74 7.43
N ASP A 339 0.44 8.11 8.67
CA ASP A 339 0.00 9.45 9.06
C ASP A 339 1.14 10.20 9.78
N TYR A 340 1.95 10.94 9.00
CA TYR A 340 3.06 11.72 9.56
C TYR A 340 2.60 13.05 10.15
N LEU A 341 1.32 13.41 9.96
CA LEU A 341 0.71 14.64 10.46
C LEU A 341 -0.15 14.42 11.71
N LYS A 342 -0.40 13.17 12.09
CA LYS A 342 -1.10 12.79 13.31
C LYS A 342 -0.47 13.43 14.54
N ASN A 343 -1.31 14.06 15.37
CA ASN A 343 -0.94 14.68 16.64
C ASN A 343 0.17 15.75 16.53
N ILE A 344 0.28 16.41 15.38
CA ILE A 344 1.20 17.52 15.15
C ILE A 344 0.46 18.85 15.09
N ASP A 345 1.00 19.85 15.79
CA ASP A 345 0.58 21.24 15.68
C ASP A 345 1.35 21.91 14.51
N PRO A 346 0.68 22.25 13.38
CA PRO A 346 1.33 22.82 12.20
C PRO A 346 2.09 24.11 12.50
N GLN A 347 1.57 24.94 13.39
CA GLN A 347 2.12 26.27 13.69
C GLN A 347 3.45 26.13 14.44
N LYS A 348 3.51 25.25 15.45
CA LYS A 348 4.73 25.05 16.27
C LYS A 348 5.91 24.44 15.52
N ILE A 349 5.65 23.63 14.50
CA ILE A 349 6.71 22.95 13.73
C ILE A 349 7.16 23.80 12.55
N SER A 350 6.23 24.43 11.84
CA SER A 350 6.56 25.32 10.73
C SER A 350 7.43 26.50 11.17
N GLU A 351 7.27 27.01 12.40
CA GLU A 351 8.09 28.10 12.93
C GLU A 351 9.53 27.66 13.28
N LYS A 352 9.71 26.41 13.74
CA LYS A 352 11.01 25.91 14.23
C LYS A 352 11.85 25.27 13.14
N ASP A 353 11.23 24.51 12.23
CA ASP A 353 11.92 23.83 11.13
C ASP A 353 10.96 23.63 9.94
N PRO A 354 10.87 24.61 9.03
CA PRO A 354 10.07 24.53 7.81
C PRO A 354 10.38 23.28 6.97
N ARG A 355 11.64 22.83 6.94
CA ARG A 355 12.06 21.66 6.15
C ARG A 355 11.56 20.36 6.75
N ALA A 356 11.50 20.26 8.08
CA ALA A 356 10.92 19.09 8.74
C ALA A 356 9.41 19.01 8.52
N TRP A 357 8.71 20.15 8.52
CA TRP A 357 7.28 20.22 8.18
C TRP A 357 7.01 19.78 6.74
N GLU A 358 7.74 20.33 5.77
CA GLU A 358 7.68 19.92 4.36
C GLU A 358 7.93 18.42 4.22
N ARG A 359 8.97 17.89 4.87
CA ARG A 359 9.31 16.46 4.79
C ARG A 359 8.21 15.56 5.36
N ARG A 360 7.49 15.99 6.39
CA ARG A 360 6.36 15.24 6.94
C ARG A 360 5.18 15.21 5.98
N GLN A 361 4.79 16.35 5.42
CA GLN A 361 3.77 16.39 4.36
C GLN A 361 4.17 15.51 3.17
N LEU A 362 5.48 15.45 2.88
CA LEU A 362 6.01 14.64 1.79
C LEU A 362 5.98 13.12 2.05
N LEU A 363 5.97 12.69 3.31
CA LEU A 363 5.91 11.26 3.67
C LEU A 363 4.49 10.80 4.04
N ASP A 364 3.58 11.75 4.25
CA ASP A 364 2.21 11.49 4.65
C ASP A 364 1.39 10.86 3.50
N THR A 365 0.75 9.72 3.80
CA THR A 365 -0.04 8.98 2.82
C THR A 365 -1.31 9.75 2.45
N TYR A 366 -2.03 10.26 3.44
CA TYR A 366 -3.29 10.98 3.23
C TYR A 366 -3.08 12.21 2.34
N THR A 367 -2.12 13.04 2.70
CA THR A 367 -1.76 14.26 1.97
C THR A 367 -1.37 13.97 0.52
N THR A 368 -0.59 12.91 0.29
CA THR A 368 -0.17 12.50 -1.07
C THR A 368 -1.37 12.17 -1.96
N PHE A 369 -2.43 11.60 -1.39
CA PHE A 369 -3.67 11.26 -2.10
C PHE A 369 -4.80 12.27 -1.91
N GLY A 370 -4.47 13.52 -1.53
CA GLY A 370 -5.44 14.62 -1.44
C GLY A 370 -6.47 14.45 -0.32
N CYS A 371 -6.17 13.63 0.68
CA CYS A 371 -7.03 13.32 1.81
C CYS A 371 -6.55 14.07 3.07
N PRO A 372 -7.45 14.57 3.92
CA PRO A 372 -7.09 15.03 5.26
C PRO A 372 -6.51 13.88 6.11
N SER A 373 -5.70 14.22 7.12
CA SER A 373 -5.12 13.25 8.06
C SER A 373 -6.21 12.38 8.69
N GLY A 374 -6.03 11.06 8.61
CA GLY A 374 -6.99 10.06 9.09
C GLY A 374 -8.29 9.93 8.28
N GLU A 375 -8.47 10.66 7.17
CA GLU A 375 -9.71 10.71 6.39
C GLU A 375 -9.53 10.21 4.94
N PRO A 376 -9.49 8.90 4.69
CA PRO A 376 -9.38 8.39 3.32
C PRO A 376 -10.68 8.63 2.54
N THR A 377 -10.62 8.55 1.21
CA THR A 377 -11.82 8.61 0.34
C THR A 377 -12.81 7.49 0.67
N PHE A 378 -12.29 6.30 0.99
CA PHE A 378 -13.09 5.17 1.43
C PHE A 378 -12.31 4.34 2.45
N ARG A 379 -13.00 3.80 3.45
CA ARG A 379 -12.43 2.90 4.46
C ARG A 379 -13.26 1.63 4.57
N TYR A 380 -12.59 0.48 4.57
CA TYR A 380 -13.16 -0.80 4.92
C TYR A 380 -12.17 -1.58 5.80
N SER A 381 -12.44 -1.57 7.11
CA SER A 381 -11.50 -2.05 8.12
C SER A 381 -11.52 -3.58 8.24
N PHE A 382 -10.55 -4.11 8.98
CA PHE A 382 -10.54 -5.53 9.32
C PHE A 382 -11.80 -5.94 10.09
N LEU A 383 -12.25 -5.08 11.02
CA LEU A 383 -13.44 -5.29 11.82
C LEU A 383 -14.71 -5.36 10.96
N ASP A 384 -14.84 -4.46 9.97
CA ASP A 384 -15.97 -4.48 9.03
C ASP A 384 -15.97 -5.79 8.22
N GLY A 385 -14.80 -6.21 7.75
CA GLY A 385 -14.62 -7.48 7.05
C GLY A 385 -15.03 -8.71 7.87
N VAL A 386 -14.76 -8.70 9.18
CA VAL A 386 -15.17 -9.77 10.09
C VAL A 386 -16.68 -9.71 10.36
N LYS A 387 -17.23 -8.52 10.65
CA LYS A 387 -18.66 -8.32 10.92
C LYS A 387 -19.54 -8.73 9.73
N ASP A 388 -19.12 -8.38 8.52
CA ASP A 388 -19.81 -8.72 7.28
C ASP A 388 -19.56 -10.18 6.83
N GLY A 389 -18.71 -10.93 7.54
CA GLY A 389 -18.41 -12.32 7.24
C GLY A 389 -17.55 -12.52 5.98
N TYR A 390 -16.73 -11.55 5.58
CA TYR A 390 -15.76 -11.72 4.50
C TYR A 390 -14.37 -12.13 5.00
N LEU A 391 -14.06 -11.87 6.27
CA LEU A 391 -12.82 -12.23 6.95
C LEU A 391 -13.12 -13.05 8.21
N VAL A 392 -12.12 -13.76 8.72
CA VAL A 392 -12.18 -14.54 9.96
C VAL A 392 -11.20 -14.01 11.00
N ASN A 393 -11.59 -14.13 12.27
CA ASN A 393 -10.75 -13.77 13.42
C ASN A 393 -9.79 -14.90 13.80
N PRO A 394 -8.61 -14.58 14.37
CA PRO A 394 -7.72 -15.58 14.93
C PRO A 394 -8.18 -16.09 16.29
N VAL A 395 -7.72 -17.30 16.63
CA VAL A 395 -7.49 -17.74 18.01
C VAL A 395 -6.03 -17.48 18.35
N VAL A 396 -5.77 -16.61 19.33
CA VAL A 396 -4.41 -16.32 19.78
C VAL A 396 -3.97 -17.41 20.73
N ALA A 397 -2.85 -18.07 20.42
CA ALA A 397 -2.17 -19.01 21.29
C ALA A 397 -0.93 -18.32 21.88
N ASP A 398 -1.08 -17.82 23.12
CA ASP A 398 0.01 -17.17 23.86
C ASP A 398 0.85 -18.25 24.54
N ALA A 399 2.07 -18.45 24.03
CA ALA A 399 2.95 -19.56 24.39
C ALA A 399 4.30 -19.00 24.84
N ARG A 400 4.40 -18.58 26.11
CA ARG A 400 5.61 -17.96 26.66
C ARG A 400 6.48 -18.98 27.38
N THR A 401 7.78 -18.91 27.12
CA THR A 401 8.81 -19.55 27.96
C THR A 401 9.31 -18.58 29.03
N GLU A 402 10.06 -19.08 30.01
CA GLU A 402 10.67 -18.22 31.04
C GLU A 402 11.59 -17.19 30.39
N ILE A 403 12.40 -17.59 29.41
CA ILE A 403 13.27 -16.68 28.65
C ILE A 403 12.46 -15.59 27.94
N THR A 404 11.38 -15.93 27.23
CA THR A 404 10.56 -14.91 26.54
C THR A 404 9.86 -13.95 27.52
N THR A 405 9.51 -14.43 28.71
CA THR A 405 8.91 -13.60 29.77
C THR A 405 9.94 -12.64 30.37
N GLU A 406 11.17 -13.11 30.60
CA GLU A 406 12.29 -12.27 31.04
C GLU A 406 12.67 -11.22 29.98
N LEU A 407 12.73 -11.62 28.69
CA LEU A 407 12.99 -10.75 27.54
C LEU A 407 12.02 -9.56 27.43
N LEU A 408 10.79 -9.70 27.91
CA LEU A 408 9.77 -8.66 27.88
C LEU A 408 9.81 -7.73 29.11
N SER A 409 10.52 -8.14 30.17
CA SER A 409 10.64 -7.41 31.44
C SER A 409 11.87 -6.50 31.51
N GLU A 410 12.93 -6.79 30.74
CA GLU A 410 14.16 -6.00 30.71
C GLU A 410 14.52 -5.53 29.28
N LYS A 411 15.12 -4.34 29.18
CA LYS A 411 15.12 -3.48 27.98
C LYS A 411 15.95 -4.02 26.80
N GLY A 412 15.27 -4.42 25.72
CA GLY A 412 15.69 -4.21 24.33
C GLY A 412 16.27 -5.41 23.57
N TYR A 413 15.90 -5.56 22.28
CA TYR A 413 16.38 -6.58 21.35
C TYR A 413 16.68 -5.97 19.96
N SER A 414 17.77 -6.38 19.30
CA SER A 414 18.12 -5.94 17.95
C SER A 414 17.30 -6.67 16.89
N LEU A 415 16.60 -5.92 16.01
CA LEU A 415 15.84 -6.49 14.91
C LEU A 415 16.38 -6.00 13.56
N MET A 416 16.48 -6.92 12.61
CA MET A 416 16.54 -6.58 11.19
C MET A 416 15.13 -6.14 10.77
N VAL A 417 14.95 -4.83 10.62
CA VAL A 417 13.72 -4.22 10.13
C VAL A 417 13.94 -3.89 8.65
N GLU A 418 12.98 -4.21 7.81
CA GLU A 418 13.06 -3.83 6.40
C GLU A 418 12.87 -2.30 6.28
N ASN A 419 13.98 -1.64 5.97
CA ASN A 419 14.16 -0.45 5.17
C ASN A 419 12.92 0.17 4.50
N GLU A 420 12.75 1.50 4.50
CA GLU A 420 11.83 2.17 3.55
C GLU A 420 12.17 1.91 2.06
N GLU A 421 13.37 1.39 1.77
CA GLU A 421 13.86 1.05 0.43
C GLU A 421 13.91 -0.47 0.15
N GLY A 422 13.38 -1.31 1.06
CA GLY A 422 13.44 -2.78 0.93
C GLY A 422 14.77 -3.41 1.39
N THR A 423 15.65 -2.62 2.01
CA THR A 423 16.92 -3.05 2.59
C THR A 423 16.76 -3.47 4.05
N GLU A 424 17.31 -4.60 4.47
CA GLU A 424 17.29 -5.00 5.89
C GLU A 424 18.23 -4.06 6.68
N GLU A 425 17.67 -3.21 7.56
CA GLU A 425 18.42 -2.39 8.50
C GLU A 425 18.36 -3.00 9.91
N GLU A 426 19.52 -3.10 10.54
CA GLU A 426 19.64 -3.55 11.92
C GLU A 426 19.29 -2.39 12.86
N GLN A 427 18.08 -2.43 13.43
CA GLN A 427 17.77 -1.56 14.57
C GLN A 427 18.33 -2.20 15.83
N ILE A 428 19.49 -1.72 16.26
CA ILE A 428 20.19 -2.19 17.45
C ILE A 428 19.48 -1.67 18.69
N PHE A 429 18.85 -2.57 19.45
CA PHE A 429 18.65 -2.38 20.88
C PHE A 429 19.57 -3.37 21.60
N PHE A 430 20.49 -2.83 22.40
CA PHE A 430 21.69 -3.52 22.88
C PHE A 430 21.41 -4.69 23.86
N GLN A 431 21.87 -5.91 23.52
CA GLN A 431 22.82 -6.72 24.33
C GLN A 431 23.24 -8.05 23.63
N LYS A 432 24.55 -8.32 23.53
CA LYS A 432 25.17 -9.52 22.89
C LYS A 432 24.92 -10.85 23.61
N ASP A 433 24.64 -10.83 24.92
CA ASP A 433 24.42 -12.06 25.71
C ASP A 433 23.07 -12.74 25.42
N PHE A 434 22.13 -12.04 24.79
CA PHE A 434 20.75 -12.46 24.61
C PHE A 434 20.50 -13.19 23.28
N GLU A 435 21.23 -12.83 22.22
CA GLU A 435 21.26 -13.63 20.98
C GLU A 435 21.64 -15.08 21.30
N ARG A 436 22.64 -15.29 22.18
CA ARG A 436 23.10 -16.63 22.58
C ARG A 436 22.03 -17.47 23.28
N LYS A 437 21.20 -16.88 24.15
CA LYS A 437 20.11 -17.60 24.83
C LYS A 437 18.92 -17.86 23.90
N PHE A 438 18.55 -16.89 23.06
CA PHE A 438 17.44 -17.04 22.11
C PHE A 438 17.74 -18.07 21.01
N PHE A 439 18.96 -18.07 20.46
CA PHE A 439 19.40 -19.07 19.48
C PHE A 439 19.75 -20.43 20.11
N SER A 440 19.47 -20.63 21.40
CA SER A 440 19.59 -21.93 22.04
C SER A 440 18.73 -22.96 21.31
N GLU A 441 19.36 -24.07 20.94
CA GLU A 441 18.70 -25.16 20.25
C GLU A 441 17.50 -25.72 21.05
N LYS A 442 17.61 -25.72 22.39
CA LYS A 442 16.54 -26.20 23.28
C LYS A 442 15.29 -25.32 23.24
N THR A 443 15.45 -23.99 23.25
CA THR A 443 14.31 -23.05 23.17
C THR A 443 13.59 -23.18 21.83
N ASN A 444 14.35 -23.27 20.74
CA ASN A 444 13.79 -23.49 19.40
C ASN A 444 13.06 -24.84 19.28
N GLN A 445 13.56 -25.90 19.91
CA GLN A 445 12.86 -27.19 19.99
C GLN A 445 11.53 -27.08 20.73
N ILE A 446 11.47 -26.30 21.82
CA ILE A 446 10.24 -26.10 22.60
C ILE A 446 9.21 -25.30 21.80
N PHE A 447 9.63 -24.24 21.08
CA PHE A 447 8.73 -23.51 20.19
C PHE A 447 8.14 -24.41 19.10
N CYS A 448 9.00 -25.20 18.43
CA CYS A 448 8.57 -26.12 17.39
C CYS A 448 7.63 -27.21 17.93
N LYS A 449 7.97 -27.81 19.08
CA LYS A 449 7.14 -28.81 19.74
C LYS A 449 5.76 -28.26 20.12
N THR A 450 5.75 -27.11 20.80
CA THR A 450 4.51 -26.44 21.23
C THR A 450 3.62 -26.11 20.04
N PHE A 451 4.22 -25.62 18.95
CA PHE A 451 3.51 -25.37 17.70
C PHE A 451 2.90 -26.67 17.14
N LEU A 452 3.69 -27.74 16.98
CA LEU A 452 3.22 -29.00 16.39
C LEU A 452 2.10 -29.68 17.20
N GLU A 453 2.14 -29.58 18.53
CA GLU A 453 1.13 -30.17 19.42
C GLU A 453 -0.22 -29.44 19.37
N ASN A 454 -0.20 -28.12 19.10
CA ASN A 454 -1.38 -27.27 19.21
C ASN A 454 -1.85 -26.67 17.88
N ALA A 455 -1.12 -26.89 16.78
CA ALA A 455 -1.47 -26.33 15.47
C ALA A 455 -2.80 -26.87 14.96
N LEU A 456 -3.57 -25.98 14.33
CA LEU A 456 -4.75 -26.39 13.57
C LEU A 456 -4.32 -27.27 12.40
N LYS A 457 -5.09 -28.32 12.19
CA LYS A 457 -4.87 -29.32 11.15
C LYS A 457 -5.65 -28.98 9.88
N ASP A 458 -5.21 -29.52 8.76
CA ASP A 458 -5.99 -29.58 7.53
C ASP A 458 -7.24 -30.42 7.82
N PRO A 459 -8.46 -29.86 7.69
CA PRO A 459 -9.68 -30.55 8.10
C PRO A 459 -10.00 -31.76 7.21
N ILE A 460 -9.35 -31.88 6.05
CA ILE A 460 -9.54 -33.00 5.13
C ILE A 460 -8.43 -34.04 5.33
N SER A 461 -7.16 -33.65 5.23
CA SER A 461 -6.06 -34.64 5.31
C SER A 461 -5.63 -35.01 6.72
N GLY A 462 -6.00 -34.21 7.74
CA GLY A 462 -5.57 -34.40 9.12
C GLY A 462 -4.10 -34.04 9.38
N GLU A 463 -3.36 -33.60 8.35
CA GLU A 463 -2.00 -33.07 8.49
C GLU A 463 -2.00 -31.74 9.25
N ILE A 464 -0.83 -31.25 9.65
CA ILE A 464 -0.71 -29.86 10.08
C ILE A 464 -1.22 -28.95 8.95
N GLY A 465 -2.14 -28.03 9.27
CA GLY A 465 -2.65 -27.08 8.30
C GLY A 465 -1.53 -26.18 7.79
N LYS A 466 -1.66 -25.63 6.58
CA LYS A 466 -0.61 -24.75 6.03
C LYS A 466 -0.29 -23.61 7.00
N SER A 467 0.99 -23.43 7.26
CA SER A 467 1.49 -22.54 8.28
C SER A 467 2.61 -21.63 7.78
N ILE A 468 2.73 -20.44 8.37
CA ILE A 468 3.84 -19.52 8.15
C ILE A 468 4.46 -19.18 9.50
N ILE A 469 5.78 -19.33 9.60
CA ILE A 469 6.56 -19.00 10.80
C ILE A 469 7.46 -17.80 10.49
N PHE A 470 7.33 -16.74 11.29
CA PHE A 470 8.12 -15.51 11.18
C PHE A 470 9.26 -15.53 12.19
N CYS A 471 10.49 -15.58 11.69
CA CYS A 471 11.73 -15.66 12.44
C CYS A 471 12.49 -14.33 12.42
N VAL A 472 13.40 -14.17 13.38
CA VAL A 472 14.24 -12.97 13.54
C VAL A 472 15.23 -12.77 12.39
N SER A 473 15.88 -13.83 11.92
CA SER A 473 16.94 -13.76 10.91
C SER A 473 16.91 -14.97 9.96
N GLN A 474 17.62 -14.88 8.85
CA GLN A 474 17.70 -15.98 7.87
C GLN A 474 18.37 -17.23 8.47
N LYS A 475 19.38 -17.05 9.34
CA LYS A 475 20.00 -18.14 10.10
C LYS A 475 18.99 -18.82 11.03
N HIS A 476 18.17 -18.01 11.71
CA HIS A 476 17.11 -18.54 12.57
C HIS A 476 16.07 -19.34 11.77
N ALA A 477 15.64 -18.81 10.62
CA ALA A 477 14.69 -19.49 9.74
C ALA A 477 15.21 -20.85 9.27
N SER A 478 16.50 -20.93 8.91
CA SER A 478 17.18 -22.19 8.56
C SER A 478 17.14 -23.19 9.72
N LYS A 479 17.48 -22.75 10.94
CA LYS A 479 17.50 -23.62 12.13
C LYS A 479 16.09 -24.13 12.49
N ILE A 480 15.08 -23.27 12.45
CA ILE A 480 13.69 -23.67 12.71
C ILE A 480 13.18 -24.67 11.66
N ALA A 481 13.46 -24.42 10.38
CA ALA A 481 13.11 -25.36 9.31
C ALA A 481 13.79 -26.73 9.54
N GLN A 482 15.08 -26.74 9.93
CA GLN A 482 15.79 -27.98 10.26
C GLN A 482 15.13 -28.73 11.42
N VAL A 483 14.86 -28.06 12.54
CA VAL A 483 14.26 -28.65 13.75
C VAL A 483 12.86 -29.21 13.45
N LEU A 484 12.03 -28.48 12.69
CA LEU A 484 10.70 -28.95 12.29
C LEU A 484 10.76 -30.19 11.39
N ASN A 485 11.71 -30.26 10.46
CA ASN A 485 11.89 -31.45 9.63
C ASN A 485 12.38 -32.66 10.44
N GLN A 486 13.25 -32.46 11.44
CA GLN A 486 13.66 -33.53 12.37
C GLN A 486 12.47 -34.06 13.19
N PHE A 487 11.64 -33.17 13.73
CA PHE A 487 10.40 -33.58 14.39
C PHE A 487 9.46 -34.31 13.43
N ALA A 488 9.32 -33.84 12.19
CA ALA A 488 8.46 -34.47 11.21
C ALA A 488 8.92 -35.88 10.83
N ASP A 489 10.24 -36.12 10.73
CA ASP A 489 10.78 -37.46 10.47
C ASP A 489 10.51 -38.42 11.63
N HIS A 490 10.60 -37.94 12.87
CA HIS A 490 10.29 -38.75 14.06
C HIS A 490 8.77 -39.00 14.23
N LEU A 491 7.93 -37.99 14.01
CA LEU A 491 6.48 -38.07 14.21
C LEU A 491 5.79 -38.79 13.05
N TRP A 492 6.29 -38.62 11.82
CA TRP A 492 5.71 -39.19 10.60
C TRP A 492 6.78 -39.85 9.71
N PRO A 493 7.39 -40.96 10.16
CA PRO A 493 8.47 -41.62 9.44
C PRO A 493 8.10 -41.96 7.99
N GLY A 494 8.96 -41.58 7.04
CA GLY A 494 8.80 -41.87 5.61
C GLY A 494 7.71 -41.05 4.88
N LYS A 495 7.00 -40.14 5.57
CA LYS A 495 6.02 -39.25 4.93
C LYS A 495 6.67 -38.01 4.31
N TYR A 496 7.66 -37.45 4.99
CA TYR A 496 8.39 -36.25 4.59
C TYR A 496 9.86 -36.58 4.35
N ASN A 497 10.52 -35.83 3.48
CA ASN A 497 11.95 -35.98 3.19
C ASN A 497 12.63 -34.61 3.21
N SER A 498 12.68 -34.00 4.39
CA SER A 498 13.14 -32.60 4.59
C SER A 498 12.31 -31.55 3.82
N ASP A 499 11.06 -31.89 3.51
CA ASP A 499 10.13 -31.04 2.77
C ASP A 499 8.85 -30.75 3.55
N PHE A 500 8.82 -31.02 4.85
CA PHE A 500 7.72 -30.63 5.74
C PHE A 500 7.75 -29.12 6.01
N ALA A 501 8.93 -28.60 6.35
CA ALA A 501 9.19 -27.18 6.57
C ALA A 501 10.26 -26.67 5.60
N VAL A 502 9.97 -25.56 4.91
CA VAL A 502 10.87 -24.96 3.91
C VAL A 502 11.20 -23.52 4.29
N GLN A 503 12.49 -23.17 4.23
CA GLN A 503 12.93 -21.79 4.38
C GLN A 503 12.59 -20.98 3.12
N VAL A 504 11.90 -19.85 3.31
CA VAL A 504 11.54 -18.90 2.26
C VAL A 504 12.07 -17.53 2.65
N THR A 505 13.31 -17.26 2.26
CA THR A 505 14.03 -16.02 2.53
C THR A 505 14.82 -15.59 1.30
N SER A 506 15.23 -14.32 1.23
CA SER A 506 15.85 -13.71 0.03
C SER A 506 17.17 -14.37 -0.39
N ASN A 507 17.91 -14.99 0.53
CA ASN A 507 19.13 -15.75 0.23
C ASN A 507 18.89 -17.12 -0.41
N ILE A 508 17.64 -17.61 -0.44
CA ILE A 508 17.29 -18.89 -1.05
C ILE A 508 17.00 -18.65 -2.55
N PRO A 509 17.73 -19.33 -3.47
CA PRO A 509 17.43 -19.28 -4.90
C PRO A 509 15.99 -19.68 -5.16
N ASP A 510 15.32 -18.99 -6.08
CA ASP A 510 13.93 -19.24 -6.46
C ASP A 510 12.90 -19.19 -5.32
N SER A 511 13.26 -18.53 -4.19
CA SER A 511 12.34 -18.32 -3.05
C SER A 511 11.02 -17.68 -3.46
N GLN A 512 11.03 -16.84 -4.51
CA GLN A 512 9.82 -16.26 -5.10
C GLN A 512 8.90 -17.35 -5.66
N GLN A 513 9.45 -18.29 -6.44
CA GLN A 513 8.70 -19.41 -7.00
C GLN A 513 8.16 -20.32 -5.89
N PHE A 514 8.86 -20.45 -4.76
CA PHE A 514 8.36 -21.22 -3.62
C PHE A 514 7.08 -20.65 -3.04
N THR A 515 6.98 -19.32 -2.93
CA THR A 515 5.73 -18.68 -2.48
C THR A 515 4.57 -18.99 -3.44
N ILE A 516 4.80 -18.84 -4.75
CA ILE A 516 3.79 -19.13 -5.78
C ILE A 516 3.34 -20.59 -5.69
N ASN A 517 4.29 -21.50 -5.56
CA ASN A 517 4.02 -22.92 -5.47
C ASN A 517 3.25 -23.31 -4.20
N TYR A 518 3.58 -22.66 -3.08
CA TYR A 518 2.91 -22.89 -1.81
C TYR A 518 1.45 -22.44 -1.85
N SER A 519 1.18 -21.27 -2.44
CA SER A 519 -0.19 -20.79 -2.70
C SER A 519 -0.96 -21.72 -3.62
N ASN A 520 -0.32 -22.18 -4.71
CA ASN A 520 -0.91 -23.08 -5.70
C ASN A 520 -0.97 -24.56 -5.29
N ASN A 521 -0.72 -24.89 -4.02
CA ASN A 521 -0.83 -26.25 -3.50
C ASN A 521 0.12 -27.27 -4.16
N ASN A 522 1.32 -26.85 -4.58
CA ASN A 522 2.28 -27.72 -5.28
C ASN A 522 3.75 -27.56 -4.84
N LEU A 523 4.04 -26.84 -3.76
CA LEU A 523 5.41 -26.74 -3.24
C LEU A 523 5.91 -28.11 -2.76
N ASN A 524 7.02 -28.56 -3.36
CA ASN A 524 7.59 -29.91 -3.20
C ASN A 524 6.61 -31.05 -3.52
N GLY A 525 5.65 -30.78 -4.40
CA GLY A 525 4.61 -31.73 -4.81
C GLY A 525 3.34 -31.61 -3.96
N GLN A 526 2.49 -32.63 -4.08
CA GLN A 526 1.21 -32.72 -3.37
C GLN A 526 1.31 -33.65 -2.16
N THR A 527 0.39 -33.47 -1.21
CA THR A 527 0.28 -34.32 -0.04
C THR A 527 0.16 -35.80 -0.41
N LYS A 528 0.84 -36.64 0.39
CA LYS A 528 0.80 -38.11 0.28
C LYS A 528 -0.11 -38.76 1.32
N TRP A 529 -0.82 -37.96 2.11
CA TRP A 529 -1.70 -38.45 3.17
C TRP A 529 -3.05 -38.90 2.61
N LEU A 530 -3.53 -38.22 1.57
CA LEU A 530 -4.80 -38.52 0.92
C LEU A 530 -4.63 -38.45 -0.60
N ALA A 531 -4.84 -39.59 -1.27
CA ALA A 531 -4.68 -39.67 -2.72
C ALA A 531 -5.68 -38.78 -3.44
N GLY A 532 -5.22 -37.98 -4.41
CA GLY A 532 -6.10 -37.08 -5.19
C GLY A 532 -6.45 -35.75 -4.50
N TYR A 533 -6.12 -35.57 -3.22
CA TYR A 533 -6.30 -34.30 -2.53
C TYR A 533 -5.22 -33.29 -2.90
N LYS A 534 -5.63 -32.15 -3.47
CA LYS A 534 -4.72 -31.11 -3.97
C LYS A 534 -4.34 -30.14 -2.85
N SER A 535 -3.36 -30.54 -2.04
CA SER A 535 -2.74 -29.69 -1.02
C SER A 535 -1.22 -29.80 -1.10
N SER A 536 -0.51 -28.72 -0.77
CA SER A 536 0.97 -28.69 -0.79
C SER A 536 1.56 -29.75 0.13
N LYS A 537 2.62 -30.45 -0.33
CA LYS A 537 3.38 -31.38 0.52
C LYS A 537 4.09 -30.64 1.64
N THR A 538 4.73 -29.52 1.33
CA THR A 538 5.24 -28.60 2.34
C THR A 538 4.06 -28.07 3.16
N ARG A 539 4.15 -28.16 4.49
CA ARG A 539 3.11 -27.70 5.42
C ARG A 539 3.50 -26.41 6.13
N ILE A 540 4.78 -26.08 6.16
CA ILE A 540 5.30 -24.90 6.87
C ILE A 540 6.28 -24.14 5.99
N CYS A 541 6.03 -22.84 5.80
CA CYS A 541 7.03 -21.92 5.27
C CYS A 541 7.64 -21.10 6.40
N VAL A 542 8.96 -21.08 6.50
CA VAL A 542 9.71 -20.36 7.53
C VAL A 542 10.40 -19.15 6.89
N THR A 543 10.04 -17.94 7.31
CA THR A 543 10.42 -16.67 6.67
C THR A 543 10.91 -15.65 7.71
N VAL A 544 11.54 -14.58 7.25
CA VAL A 544 11.79 -13.36 8.05
C VAL A 544 10.77 -12.29 7.69
N GLY A 545 10.96 -11.62 6.55
CA GLY A 545 10.06 -10.57 6.03
C GLY A 545 9.44 -10.89 4.66
N MET A 546 9.90 -11.93 3.96
CA MET A 546 9.53 -12.15 2.56
C MET A 546 8.03 -12.39 2.35
N MET A 547 7.37 -13.11 3.28
CA MET A 547 5.94 -13.43 3.20
C MET A 547 5.05 -12.50 4.07
N THR A 548 5.56 -11.35 4.53
CA THR A 548 4.73 -10.37 5.27
C THR A 548 3.82 -9.59 4.33
N THR A 549 4.30 -9.23 3.13
CA THR A 549 3.58 -8.55 2.04
C THR A 549 3.51 -9.41 0.77
N GLY A 550 2.59 -9.08 -0.15
CA GLY A 550 2.58 -9.66 -1.49
C GLY A 550 2.18 -11.13 -1.67
N TYR A 551 1.89 -11.85 -0.58
CA TYR A 551 1.55 -13.26 -0.61
C TYR A 551 0.03 -13.52 -0.46
N ASP A 552 -0.57 -14.26 -1.40
CA ASP A 552 -2.00 -14.58 -1.40
C ASP A 552 -2.25 -16.09 -1.29
N CYS A 553 -2.59 -16.57 -0.09
CA CYS A 553 -2.90 -17.97 0.20
C CYS A 553 -4.08 -18.03 1.15
N GLN A 554 -5.18 -18.64 0.72
CA GLN A 554 -6.45 -18.59 1.45
C GLN A 554 -6.54 -19.69 2.52
N ASP A 555 -5.88 -20.82 2.29
CA ASP A 555 -5.92 -22.05 3.09
C ASP A 555 -4.90 -22.09 4.25
N ILE A 556 -4.34 -20.94 4.63
CA ILE A 556 -3.45 -20.82 5.79
C ILE A 556 -4.24 -21.01 7.08
N MET A 557 -3.84 -21.99 7.90
CA MET A 557 -4.49 -22.34 9.16
C MET A 557 -3.75 -21.84 10.38
N ASN A 558 -2.43 -21.63 10.29
CA ASN A 558 -1.62 -21.15 11.41
C ASN A 558 -0.63 -20.07 10.99
N LEU A 559 -0.48 -19.05 11.83
CA LEU A 559 0.60 -18.07 11.77
C LEU A 559 1.37 -18.14 13.09
N CYS A 560 2.70 -18.06 13.01
CA CYS A 560 3.54 -18.21 14.19
C CYS A 560 4.57 -17.08 14.28
N LEU A 561 4.52 -16.33 15.37
CA LEU A 561 5.41 -15.22 15.67
C LEU A 561 6.55 -15.71 16.56
N MET A 562 7.67 -16.11 15.96
CA MET A 562 8.93 -16.46 16.65
C MET A 562 9.93 -15.29 16.61
N ARG A 563 9.41 -14.06 16.60
CA ARG A 563 10.15 -12.81 16.67
C ARG A 563 9.31 -11.73 17.36
N PRO A 564 9.94 -10.73 17.98
CA PRO A 564 9.25 -9.50 18.35
C PRO A 564 8.88 -8.66 17.12
N ILE A 565 7.77 -7.95 17.21
CA ILE A 565 7.22 -7.06 16.19
C ILE A 565 6.85 -5.74 16.88
N PHE A 566 7.51 -4.65 16.48
CA PHE A 566 7.26 -3.32 17.04
C PHE A 566 6.45 -2.42 16.10
N SER A 567 6.40 -2.76 14.81
CA SER A 567 5.65 -2.00 13.82
C SER A 567 4.19 -2.48 13.76
N PRO A 568 3.19 -1.63 14.04
CA PRO A 568 1.79 -2.01 13.91
C PRO A 568 1.42 -2.36 12.46
N THR A 569 2.07 -1.72 11.48
CA THR A 569 1.89 -2.03 10.06
C THR A 569 2.29 -3.47 9.74
N ASP A 570 3.45 -3.89 10.23
CA ASP A 570 3.98 -5.25 10.00
C ASP A 570 3.10 -6.30 10.71
N PHE A 571 2.66 -6.01 11.94
CA PHE A 571 1.76 -6.87 12.69
C PHE A 571 0.40 -7.07 11.98
N ILE A 572 -0.23 -5.99 11.50
CA ILE A 572 -1.49 -6.05 10.74
C ILE A 572 -1.29 -6.84 9.43
N GLN A 573 -0.17 -6.63 8.74
CA GLN A 573 0.15 -7.33 7.48
C GLN A 573 0.33 -8.83 7.70
N ILE A 574 1.07 -9.23 8.74
CA ILE A 574 1.26 -10.63 9.13
C ILE A 574 -0.08 -11.26 9.51
N LYS A 575 -0.82 -10.67 10.45
CA LYS A 575 -2.13 -11.19 10.88
C LYS A 575 -3.07 -11.35 9.68
N GLY A 576 -3.08 -10.38 8.77
CA GLY A 576 -3.86 -10.39 7.53
C GLY A 576 -3.59 -11.55 6.57
N ARG A 577 -2.53 -12.33 6.76
CA ARG A 577 -2.28 -13.55 5.97
C ARG A 577 -3.23 -14.70 6.35
N GLY A 578 -3.73 -14.72 7.59
CA GLY A 578 -4.61 -15.77 8.10
C GLY A 578 -6.10 -15.47 7.95
N THR A 579 -6.50 -14.24 7.65
CA THR A 579 -7.89 -13.76 7.79
C THR A 579 -8.83 -14.18 6.66
N ARG A 580 -8.31 -14.71 5.55
CA ARG A 580 -9.11 -15.09 4.38
C ARG A 580 -9.92 -16.35 4.66
N LYS A 581 -11.18 -16.34 4.22
CA LYS A 581 -12.03 -17.54 4.16
C LYS A 581 -11.54 -18.50 3.08
N TYR A 582 -11.74 -19.78 3.32
CA TYR A 582 -11.43 -20.84 2.37
C TYR A 582 -12.32 -22.05 2.61
N THR A 583 -12.76 -22.69 1.52
CA THR A 583 -13.50 -23.95 1.58
C THR A 583 -12.57 -25.07 1.10
N PHE A 584 -12.21 -25.96 2.00
CA PHE A 584 -11.50 -27.18 1.67
C PHE A 584 -12.48 -28.14 0.98
N ASN A 585 -12.08 -28.66 -0.18
CA ASN A 585 -12.91 -29.54 -0.99
C ASN A 585 -12.10 -30.76 -1.42
N TYR A 586 -12.67 -31.95 -1.21
CA TYR A 586 -12.12 -33.22 -1.67
C TYR A 586 -13.24 -34.09 -2.25
N LYS A 587 -12.90 -34.88 -3.26
CA LYS A 587 -13.79 -35.89 -3.83
C LYS A 587 -13.09 -37.23 -3.66
N ASP A 588 -13.73 -38.13 -2.92
CA ASP A 588 -13.18 -39.46 -2.70
C ASP A 588 -13.39 -40.38 -3.91
N THR A 589 -12.80 -41.56 -3.86
CA THR A 589 -12.88 -42.61 -4.88
C THR A 589 -14.32 -43.04 -5.20
N ASP A 590 -15.24 -42.92 -4.25
CA ASP A 590 -16.68 -43.17 -4.42
C ASP A 590 -17.47 -41.95 -4.95
N ASN A 591 -16.78 -40.89 -5.41
CA ASN A 591 -17.34 -39.60 -5.81
C ASN A 591 -18.11 -38.82 -4.72
N GLU A 592 -18.00 -39.23 -3.45
CA GLU A 592 -18.53 -38.44 -2.33
C GLU A 592 -17.71 -37.15 -2.14
N GLN A 593 -18.41 -36.03 -1.99
CA GLN A 593 -17.80 -34.71 -1.86
C GLN A 593 -17.69 -34.31 -0.39
N ILE A 594 -16.46 -34.28 0.13
CA ILE A 594 -16.16 -33.79 1.49
C ILE A 594 -15.83 -32.30 1.39
N LYS A 595 -16.53 -31.49 2.19
CA LYS A 595 -16.31 -30.05 2.29
C LYS A 595 -16.08 -29.65 3.74
N ALA A 596 -15.11 -28.77 3.97
CA ALA A 596 -14.91 -28.14 5.27
C ALA A 596 -14.64 -26.65 5.08
N GLU A 597 -15.33 -25.81 5.83
CA GLU A 597 -15.13 -24.36 5.81
C GLU A 597 -14.06 -23.97 6.82
N LYS A 598 -13.27 -22.95 6.48
CA LYS A 598 -12.34 -22.33 7.40
C LYS A 598 -13.07 -21.29 8.26
N ASP A 599 -13.32 -21.65 9.52
CA ASP A 599 -13.98 -20.77 10.48
C ASP A 599 -13.02 -19.80 11.19
N THR A 600 -11.76 -20.22 11.39
CA THR A 600 -10.73 -19.44 12.09
C THR A 600 -9.33 -19.85 11.65
N PHE A 601 -8.31 -19.20 12.20
CA PHE A 601 -6.90 -19.58 12.09
C PHE A 601 -6.23 -19.36 13.46
N LYS A 602 -5.15 -20.08 13.74
CA LYS A 602 -4.41 -19.90 15.01
C LYS A 602 -3.23 -18.94 14.83
N LEU A 603 -3.11 -17.96 15.72
CA LEU A 603 -1.98 -17.04 15.80
C LEU A 603 -1.14 -17.39 17.02
N PHE A 604 -0.04 -18.08 16.82
CA PHE A 604 0.92 -18.38 17.88
C PHE A 604 1.79 -17.17 18.16
N ASP A 605 1.84 -16.75 19.42
CA ASP A 605 2.62 -15.63 19.88
C ASP A 605 3.58 -16.07 20.98
N PHE A 606 4.86 -16.19 20.63
CA PHE A 606 5.93 -16.56 21.57
C PHE A 606 6.59 -15.34 22.22
N PHE A 607 6.24 -14.13 21.77
CA PHE A 607 6.94 -12.88 22.14
C PHE A 607 6.02 -11.82 22.72
N ALA A 608 4.81 -12.20 23.14
CA ALA A 608 3.77 -11.29 23.65
C ALA A 608 3.57 -10.06 22.75
N ASN A 609 3.65 -10.24 21.44
CA ASN A 609 3.37 -9.19 20.47
C ASN A 609 1.92 -8.68 20.62
N CYS A 610 0.98 -9.60 20.86
CA CYS A 610 -0.41 -9.25 21.08
C CYS A 610 -0.56 -8.38 22.34
N GLU A 611 0.03 -8.77 23.47
CA GLU A 611 0.03 -7.95 24.70
C GLU A 611 0.68 -6.59 24.46
N TYR A 612 1.80 -6.54 23.73
CA TYR A 612 2.47 -5.29 23.40
C TYR A 612 1.55 -4.32 22.67
N PHE A 613 0.82 -4.77 21.64
CA PHE A 613 -0.11 -3.91 20.89
C PHE A 613 -1.42 -3.61 21.63
N GLU A 614 -1.80 -4.43 22.63
CA GLU A 614 -2.96 -4.18 23.49
C GLU A 614 -2.66 -3.16 24.62
N GLU A 615 -1.51 -3.30 25.28
CA GLU A 615 -1.24 -2.61 26.55
C GLU A 615 -0.12 -1.58 26.46
N LYS A 616 0.95 -1.86 25.70
CA LYS A 616 2.22 -1.11 25.77
C LYS A 616 2.43 -0.13 24.62
N TYR A 617 1.89 -0.40 23.43
CA TYR A 617 2.10 0.45 22.25
C TYR A 617 1.36 1.78 22.38
N ASN A 618 2.09 2.88 22.21
CA ASN A 618 1.51 4.22 22.20
C ASN A 618 1.01 4.59 20.80
N TYR A 619 -0.31 4.50 20.58
CA TYR A 619 -0.95 4.85 19.32
C TYR A 619 -1.01 6.35 19.03
N ASP A 620 -0.72 7.19 20.02
CA ASP A 620 -0.73 8.66 19.90
C ASP A 620 0.68 9.23 19.66
N GLN A 621 1.70 8.38 19.56
CA GLN A 621 3.06 8.82 19.29
C GLN A 621 3.18 9.48 17.92
N VAL A 622 3.87 10.62 17.86
CA VAL A 622 4.19 11.30 16.61
C VAL A 622 5.25 10.50 15.86
N LEU A 623 4.97 10.16 14.59
CA LEU A 623 5.92 9.44 13.75
C LEU A 623 7.22 10.25 13.58
N LYS A 624 8.34 9.59 13.86
CA LYS A 624 9.68 10.17 13.66
C LYS A 624 10.01 10.19 12.17
N LEU A 625 10.65 11.27 11.72
CA LEU A 625 11.18 11.35 10.36
C LEU A 625 12.36 10.36 10.22
N PRO A 626 12.50 9.66 9.08
CA PRO A 626 13.63 8.78 8.83
C PRO A 626 14.96 9.56 8.91
N ILE A 627 15.99 9.00 9.55
CA ILE A 627 17.31 9.62 9.63
C ILE A 627 18.00 9.41 8.27
N LYS A 628 18.54 10.46 7.63
CA LYS A 628 19.37 10.29 6.42
C LYS A 628 20.69 9.66 6.87
N VAL A 629 20.89 8.38 6.58
CA VAL A 629 22.20 7.74 6.77
C VAL A 629 23.15 8.32 5.72
N GLY A 630 24.16 9.07 6.16
CA GLY A 630 25.29 9.42 5.31
C GLY A 630 26.11 8.18 5.04
N THR A 631 26.55 7.97 3.80
CA THR A 631 27.49 6.91 3.42
C THR A 631 28.83 7.15 4.11
N GLY A 632 28.97 6.65 5.34
CA GLY A 632 30.25 6.52 6.03
C GLY A 632 30.96 5.22 5.59
N PRO A 633 32.29 5.15 5.71
CA PRO A 633 33.05 3.94 5.37
C PRO A 633 32.61 2.79 6.28
N GLY A 634 32.52 1.59 5.71
CA GLY A 634 31.99 0.39 6.35
C GLY A 634 32.58 0.10 7.73
N GLY A 635 31.69 -0.25 8.66
CA GLY A 635 32.03 -0.77 9.97
C GLY A 635 31.99 -2.30 9.95
N ASP A 636 33.13 -2.86 10.29
CA ASP A 636 33.47 -4.21 10.77
C ASP A 636 32.65 -5.43 10.34
N GLY A 637 33.37 -6.40 9.78
CA GLY A 637 32.85 -7.67 9.30
C GLY A 637 32.20 -8.55 10.39
N PRO A 638 31.62 -9.69 9.97
CA PRO A 638 30.90 -10.57 10.87
C PRO A 638 31.84 -11.09 11.96
N ILE A 639 31.46 -10.86 13.23
CA ILE A 639 32.13 -11.43 14.39
C ILE A 639 31.83 -12.93 14.39
N ASP A 640 32.88 -13.75 14.35
CA ASP A 640 32.81 -15.19 14.58
C ASP A 640 32.39 -15.43 16.04
N ILE A 641 31.30 -16.14 16.26
CA ILE A 641 30.80 -16.47 17.61
C ILE A 641 31.03 -17.96 17.82
N ASP A 642 31.97 -18.29 18.71
CA ASP A 642 32.16 -19.64 19.23
C ASP A 642 30.85 -20.18 19.82
N GLU A 643 30.43 -21.36 19.36
CA GLU A 643 29.30 -22.11 19.90
C GLU A 643 29.53 -22.36 21.40
N VAL A 644 28.63 -21.83 22.23
CA VAL A 644 28.59 -22.19 23.65
C VAL A 644 27.17 -22.62 24.00
N SER A 645 27.07 -23.89 24.37
CA SER A 645 25.87 -24.56 24.84
C SER A 645 25.41 -24.02 26.20
N VAL A 646 24.21 -23.44 26.26
CA VAL A 646 23.51 -23.18 27.53
C VAL A 646 22.87 -24.48 28.01
N PHE A 647 23.30 -24.97 29.18
CA PHE A 647 22.93 -26.30 29.69
C PHE A 647 21.56 -26.39 30.39
N ASN A 648 20.94 -25.28 30.78
CA ASN A 648 19.68 -25.32 31.54
C ASN A 648 18.44 -25.44 30.63
N PRO A 649 17.46 -26.30 30.97
CA PRO A 649 16.18 -26.38 30.26
C PRO A 649 15.34 -25.12 30.54
N ASP A 650 14.74 -24.54 29.48
CA ASP A 650 13.80 -23.39 29.55
C ASP A 650 12.37 -23.92 29.39
N PRO A 651 11.66 -24.30 30.47
CA PRO A 651 10.33 -24.88 30.36
C PRO A 651 9.32 -23.87 29.82
N LEU A 652 8.28 -24.38 29.14
CA LEU A 652 7.12 -23.57 28.77
C LEU A 652 6.44 -23.06 30.05
N LYS A 653 6.41 -21.74 30.23
CA LYS A 653 5.91 -21.09 31.45
C LYS A 653 4.40 -20.98 31.44
N THR A 654 3.83 -20.60 30.30
CA THR A 654 2.37 -20.40 30.14
C THR A 654 1.95 -20.74 28.72
N PHE A 655 0.87 -21.52 28.58
CA PHE A 655 0.14 -21.71 27.33
C PHE A 655 -1.32 -21.34 27.57
N SER A 656 -1.85 -20.40 26.79
CA SER A 656 -3.27 -20.05 26.84
C SER A 656 -3.81 -19.74 25.45
N GLU A 657 -5.08 -20.08 25.24
CA GLU A 657 -5.77 -19.79 23.99
C GLU A 657 -6.90 -18.79 24.24
N LYS A 658 -6.91 -17.73 23.44
CA LYS A 658 -7.93 -16.68 23.51
C LYS A 658 -8.49 -16.43 22.11
N ALA A 659 -9.78 -16.73 21.93
CA ALA A 659 -10.49 -16.36 20.71
C ALA A 659 -10.67 -14.85 20.65
N VAL A 660 -10.37 -14.24 19.49
CA VAL A 660 -10.60 -12.81 19.28
C VAL A 660 -12.06 -12.59 18.87
N GLY A 661 -12.78 -11.79 19.66
CA GLY A 661 -14.18 -11.45 19.41
C GLY A 661 -14.36 -10.42 18.29
N LEU A 662 -15.62 -10.07 18.00
CA LEU A 662 -15.97 -9.11 16.93
C LEU A 662 -15.41 -7.70 17.13
N ALA A 663 -15.05 -7.32 18.36
CA ALA A 663 -14.36 -6.07 18.67
C ALA A 663 -12.91 -6.04 18.16
N GLY A 664 -12.35 -7.20 17.79
CA GLY A 664 -10.97 -7.36 17.33
C GLY A 664 -9.93 -7.04 18.41
N MET A 665 -8.71 -6.77 17.96
CA MET A 665 -7.60 -6.33 18.80
C MET A 665 -7.52 -4.81 18.84
N LYS A 666 -6.94 -4.21 19.89
CA LYS A 666 -6.74 -2.76 20.00
C LYS A 666 -6.06 -2.14 18.78
N VAL A 667 -5.09 -2.84 18.21
CA VAL A 667 -4.39 -2.44 16.97
C VAL A 667 -5.33 -2.29 15.77
N ASP A 668 -6.45 -3.02 15.73
CA ASP A 668 -7.38 -3.01 14.59
C ASP A 668 -8.24 -1.75 14.51
N TRP A 669 -8.36 -1.00 15.61
CA TRP A 669 -9.15 0.24 15.66
C TRP A 669 -8.33 1.46 16.10
N LYS A 670 -7.39 1.32 17.05
CA LYS A 670 -6.52 2.43 17.50
C LYS A 670 -5.43 2.82 16.50
N PHE A 671 -5.05 1.92 15.59
CA PHE A 671 -4.13 2.31 14.52
C PHE A 671 -4.77 3.33 13.56
N PHE A 672 -6.08 3.23 13.37
CA PHE A 672 -6.85 4.03 12.41
C PHE A 672 -7.64 5.17 13.07
N GLU A 673 -7.27 5.48 14.31
CA GLU A 673 -8.15 6.16 15.25
C GLU A 673 -8.58 7.56 14.79
N LYS A 674 -9.79 7.58 14.21
CA LYS A 674 -10.78 8.66 14.24
C LYS A 674 -11.66 8.59 15.50
N PHE A 675 -11.42 7.62 16.38
CA PHE A 675 -12.30 7.32 17.51
C PHE A 675 -12.37 8.48 18.50
N GLU A 676 -11.31 9.28 18.64
CA GLU A 676 -11.37 10.48 19.46
C GLU A 676 -12.43 11.47 18.94
N HIS A 677 -12.55 11.68 17.63
CA HIS A 677 -13.55 12.61 17.08
C HIS A 677 -14.97 12.04 17.13
N VAL A 678 -15.13 10.73 16.92
CA VAL A 678 -16.44 10.06 17.01
C VAL A 678 -16.92 10.03 18.47
N VAL A 679 -16.05 9.74 19.44
CA VAL A 679 -16.36 9.74 20.88
C VAL A 679 -16.53 11.14 21.44
N LYS A 680 -15.68 12.10 21.04
CA LYS A 680 -15.85 13.51 21.44
C LYS A 680 -17.14 14.11 20.88
N ASN A 681 -17.60 13.65 19.71
CA ASN A 681 -18.85 14.09 19.10
C ASN A 681 -20.05 13.24 19.49
N ASP A 682 -19.84 12.08 20.14
CA ASP A 682 -20.92 11.27 20.67
C ASP A 682 -21.52 11.97 21.91
N PRO A 683 -22.82 12.32 21.89
CA PRO A 683 -23.43 13.10 22.96
C PRO A 683 -23.35 12.41 24.33
N VAL A 684 -23.42 11.08 24.37
CA VAL A 684 -23.48 10.28 25.60
C VAL A 684 -22.09 10.10 26.18
N ALA A 685 -21.11 9.76 25.34
CA ALA A 685 -19.73 9.62 25.76
C ALA A 685 -19.15 10.97 26.24
N LYS A 686 -19.45 12.06 25.53
CA LYS A 686 -19.07 13.41 25.91
C LYS A 686 -19.68 13.84 27.24
N GLN A 687 -20.98 13.60 27.44
CA GLN A 687 -21.68 13.94 28.68
C GLN A 687 -21.11 13.19 29.89
N LYS A 688 -20.82 11.89 29.75
CA LYS A 688 -20.22 11.09 30.83
C LYS A 688 -18.80 11.58 31.18
N TYR A 689 -18.01 11.93 30.17
CA TYR A 689 -16.66 12.47 30.36
C TYR A 689 -16.69 13.85 31.05
N GLU A 690 -17.58 14.75 30.62
CA GLU A 690 -17.75 16.09 31.24
C GLU A 690 -18.23 16.02 32.70
N GLN A 691 -18.92 14.94 33.08
CA GLN A 691 -19.35 14.67 34.46
C GLN A 691 -18.26 14.01 35.32
N GLY A 692 -17.06 13.76 34.77
CA GLY A 692 -15.95 13.12 35.47
C GLY A 692 -16.01 11.59 35.53
N ASP A 693 -16.99 10.96 34.87
CA ASP A 693 -17.14 9.51 34.79
C ASP A 693 -16.35 8.94 33.59
N VAL A 694 -15.02 8.95 33.72
CA VAL A 694 -14.10 8.45 32.69
C VAL A 694 -14.30 6.95 32.44
N LYS A 695 -14.59 6.16 33.49
CA LYS A 695 -14.80 4.71 33.37
C LYS A 695 -16.13 4.37 32.67
N GLY A 696 -17.22 5.07 32.98
CA GLY A 696 -18.50 4.86 32.32
C GLY A 696 -18.56 5.37 30.88
N ALA A 697 -17.73 6.36 30.52
CA ALA A 697 -17.49 6.74 29.13
C ALA A 697 -16.71 5.63 28.39
N GLU A 698 -15.69 5.05 29.04
CA GLU A 698 -14.88 3.96 28.48
C GLU A 698 -15.70 2.67 28.28
N GLU A 699 -16.58 2.31 29.22
CA GLU A 699 -17.49 1.16 29.08
C GLU A 699 -18.53 1.37 27.97
N TYR A 700 -19.11 2.57 27.86
CA TYR A 700 -20.07 2.90 26.80
C TYR A 700 -19.44 2.84 25.41
N VAL A 701 -18.18 3.23 25.30
CA VAL A 701 -17.39 3.13 24.07
C VAL A 701 -17.08 1.68 23.69
N LYS A 702 -16.97 0.78 24.67
CA LYS A 702 -16.63 -0.64 24.48
C LYS A 702 -17.85 -1.51 24.12
N THR A 703 -19.06 -1.09 24.49
CA THR A 703 -20.34 -1.71 24.10
C THR A 703 -20.74 -1.32 22.70
#